data_AF-A0AAN5BUH6-F1
#
_entry.id   AF-A0AAN5BUH6-F1
#
_cell.length_a   1.000
_cell.length_b   1.000
_cell.length_c   1.000
_cell.angle_alpha   90.00
_cell.angle_beta   90.00
_cell.angle_gamma   90.00
#
_symmetry.space_group_name_H-M   'P 1'
#
loop_
_entity.id
_entity.type
_entity.pdbx_description
1 polymer ?
#
loop_
_entity_poly.entity_id
_entity_poly.type
_entity_poly.pdbx_seq_one_letter_code
_entity_poly.pdbx_strand_id
1 'polypeptide(L)'
;MGRELLTSQPEFKKVVLDCDRWLLSNGYPGCLNVIACKDDQERQSHSSSLLQQSLQTAVFVLEVALARLLISLANLVTSLGEYAALVIAGVIDLQSSLKLVAHRAKLMMELCELEKTSMLAVNLSAETVRRHIGNSPEFHDLAISCDNSESDCVVGGPISQLQSLKAKLGTMKTRSKILDVPMAYHTHALDPILVQLTEVAKTLEISCPRIPVLSNVFGRVIQPGERAFTFEYFAMHCRQTVAFNAGIRELSSSGMGAEISRWIEIGPHPSVLPMVSTRLDRDTTHLLPSLRKGTPASATIARLLCHFYQTTTVLNWRKAFDERATLTTLPVMPFSEQEFGIYYPRESTQRASGKCDQNTDSQTGYTFLSKIVQRPSETNREAIFETPIAVFKEYILGHRVCEQALCPASVYHEIVLAASKWIQRDPGEEATRALSNVLYPAPLLYSEESSAIVRVYIKPGGDHKTNYSFTVASYNAGSDPQQQVIHCQGQLKTRPAAHAQKYAKLVPLMERQKERFLRVDQSSTQVFLRKALYEKVFTRVVTYSELYQMVQSVRIDQDEALAVCRFPNSQGEPSRANTVMMDVLLHVAGFVANLNIENDEVCICKEVKSATMTRNIPFSDTTFEVYCSNLEIAATNVIIADAYAVDSRGVIAVFKGMAFQRVKLTRMAQALRLAAARSGHSHQSVPIERAKLVAPKPSAPNSKPPDMPVDKQPAIREIIARTCNLEASNLVADTSLHAIGFDSLMMIELSSNLSSKLHTSIDISALEECKTVEDIEQLCSDEGQSGPTPISEAETVDSVTMPTTPATPADKLLIASIIAETCGAHITSVKSDVELEALGIDSLMMIELEARLQSPSNSKKLSSLELSECRTVRDIERLANIDDAKPAQVEVEISSPLSPRILGEITQSPVLEAEKKEVPASMKLRIAAILELQEQPEIVHLAEDKAPQNAPLFLIHDGSGICVQYHRLRPFNRTVYAIHDPKFLDPDSWSGIPAMAQSYARLIARTTSGPYILGGWSFGGVVAFEAARVLMAGGYAVTGVVLIDSPPPINHKPLSANIINAVTKGDRNRGGLVGETIRNLVRESFKACAGMLGAFQPEAVTRTSRSIPRTFLLRSRDGFHLNTRNDSPGLENDWLQDRSDPRTSIEGWEMLTKAKMPYLDIPGDHFQVFDVANVSRWLLLNIWRQGNMLIFTPWNRYKPYQKLSLTHAVN
;
A
#
# COMPACT_ATOMS: atom_id res chain seq x y z
N MET A 1 29.91 -35.98 10.26
CA MET A 1 29.14 -34.79 9.77
C MET A 1 29.34 -34.64 8.26
N GLY A 2 28.30 -34.32 7.46
CA GLY A 2 28.45 -34.19 5.99
C GLY A 2 28.73 -35.47 5.19
N ARG A 3 28.65 -36.66 5.84
CA ARG A 3 29.04 -37.98 5.30
C ARG A 3 28.52 -38.28 3.90
N GLU A 4 27.27 -37.95 3.61
CA GLU A 4 26.61 -38.18 2.31
C GLU A 4 27.35 -37.51 1.14
N LEU A 5 27.92 -36.32 1.37
CA LEU A 5 28.62 -35.54 0.35
C LEU A 5 29.97 -36.17 -0.04
N LEU A 6 30.59 -36.98 0.83
CA LEU A 6 31.77 -37.78 0.47
C LEU A 6 31.47 -38.83 -0.61
N THR A 7 30.20 -39.22 -0.75
CA THR A 7 29.73 -40.17 -1.77
C THR A 7 29.07 -39.49 -2.96
N SER A 8 28.34 -38.39 -2.77
CA SER A 8 27.55 -37.74 -3.82
C SER A 8 28.20 -36.53 -4.49
N GLN A 9 29.24 -35.92 -3.91
CA GLN A 9 29.81 -34.66 -4.40
C GLN A 9 31.35 -34.75 -4.56
N PRO A 10 31.87 -34.88 -5.80
CA PRO A 10 33.30 -35.08 -6.06
C PRO A 10 34.21 -33.96 -5.53
N GLU A 11 33.80 -32.68 -5.67
CA GLU A 11 34.58 -31.53 -5.21
C GLU A 11 34.70 -31.53 -3.67
N PHE A 12 33.59 -31.76 -2.97
CA PHE A 12 33.56 -31.90 -1.51
C PHE A 12 34.47 -33.06 -1.05
N LYS A 13 34.31 -34.23 -1.67
CA LYS A 13 35.12 -35.42 -1.37
C LYS A 13 36.62 -35.15 -1.56
N LYS A 14 37.00 -34.49 -2.66
CA LYS A 14 38.40 -34.15 -2.95
C LYS A 14 39.00 -33.28 -1.87
N VAL A 15 38.34 -32.17 -1.51
CA VAL A 15 38.82 -31.25 -0.46
C VAL A 15 38.99 -31.97 0.88
N VAL A 16 38.02 -32.80 1.30
CA VAL A 16 38.13 -33.54 2.56
C VAL A 16 39.30 -34.53 2.54
N LEU A 17 39.46 -35.33 1.48
CA LEU A 17 40.51 -36.34 1.40
C LEU A 17 41.92 -35.76 1.25
N ASP A 18 42.07 -34.63 0.53
CA ASP A 18 43.36 -33.97 0.39
C ASP A 18 43.78 -33.30 1.71
N CYS A 19 42.84 -32.68 2.45
CA CYS A 19 43.08 -32.16 3.79
C CYS A 19 43.42 -33.27 4.80
N ASP A 20 42.68 -34.39 4.81
CA ASP A 20 42.93 -35.52 5.70
C ASP A 20 44.31 -36.15 5.47
N ARG A 21 44.67 -36.39 4.19
CA ARG A 21 46.00 -36.86 3.82
C ARG A 21 47.09 -35.89 4.26
N TRP A 22 46.86 -34.58 4.12
CA TRP A 22 47.81 -33.55 4.55
C TRP A 22 48.00 -33.56 6.08
N LEU A 23 46.92 -33.65 6.86
CA LEU A 23 46.99 -33.74 8.34
C LEU A 23 47.84 -34.93 8.77
N LEU A 24 47.51 -36.13 8.28
CA LEU A 24 48.21 -37.37 8.60
C LEU A 24 49.69 -37.32 8.19
N SER A 25 49.99 -36.77 7.00
CA SER A 25 51.38 -36.64 6.51
C SER A 25 52.23 -35.65 7.32
N ASN A 26 51.59 -34.71 8.03
CA ASN A 26 52.25 -33.74 8.90
C ASN A 26 52.18 -34.13 10.40
N GLY A 27 51.76 -35.36 10.72
CA GLY A 27 51.71 -35.88 12.09
C GLY A 27 50.55 -35.36 12.94
N TYR A 28 49.50 -34.83 12.32
CA TYR A 28 48.27 -34.42 12.99
C TYR A 28 47.17 -35.50 12.90
N PRO A 29 46.21 -35.53 13.84
CA PRO A 29 45.04 -36.40 13.74
C PRO A 29 44.22 -36.12 12.48
N GLY A 30 43.78 -37.18 11.79
CA GLY A 30 42.92 -37.06 10.62
C GLY A 30 41.52 -36.50 10.96
N CYS A 31 40.91 -35.83 9.99
CA CYS A 31 39.55 -35.30 10.08
C CYS A 31 38.49 -36.24 9.51
N LEU A 32 38.87 -37.20 8.66
CA LEU A 32 37.94 -38.08 7.95
C LEU A 32 37.08 -38.91 8.89
N ASN A 33 37.64 -39.41 10.00
CA ASN A 33 36.88 -40.18 10.99
C ASN A 33 35.70 -39.37 11.56
N VAL A 34 35.88 -38.08 11.87
CA VAL A 34 34.82 -37.19 12.39
C VAL A 34 33.76 -36.86 11.33
N ILE A 35 34.17 -36.76 10.06
CA ILE A 35 33.26 -36.47 8.95
C ILE A 35 32.45 -37.73 8.56
N ALA A 36 33.10 -38.89 8.51
CA ALA A 36 32.56 -40.15 7.95
C ALA A 36 31.93 -41.13 8.96
N CYS A 37 32.26 -41.05 10.26
CA CYS A 37 31.78 -41.97 11.31
C CYS A 37 30.25 -42.17 11.28
N LYS A 38 29.81 -43.40 11.58
CA LYS A 38 28.40 -43.79 11.52
C LYS A 38 27.67 -43.76 12.86
N ASP A 39 28.34 -44.18 13.94
CA ASP A 39 27.70 -44.38 15.25
C ASP A 39 28.37 -43.59 16.38
N ASP A 40 27.59 -43.20 17.39
CA ASP A 40 28.12 -42.51 18.57
C ASP A 40 29.02 -43.43 19.43
N GLN A 41 28.84 -44.76 19.34
CA GLN A 41 29.70 -45.74 20.04
C GLN A 41 31.12 -45.81 19.45
N GLU A 42 31.30 -45.61 18.13
CA GLU A 42 32.63 -45.53 17.51
C GLU A 42 33.44 -44.32 18.00
N ARG A 43 32.78 -43.27 18.52
CA ARG A 43 33.48 -42.08 19.04
C ARG A 43 34.08 -42.29 20.43
N GLN A 44 33.57 -43.26 21.20
CA GLN A 44 34.01 -43.54 22.56
C GLN A 44 35.29 -44.40 22.63
N SER A 45 35.70 -45.02 21.52
CA SER A 45 36.91 -45.87 21.44
C SER A 45 38.20 -45.10 21.15
N HIS A 46 38.12 -43.83 20.75
CA HIS A 46 39.27 -42.96 20.53
C HIS A 46 39.58 -42.14 21.78
N SER A 47 40.88 -41.95 22.08
CA SER A 47 41.29 -41.10 23.20
C SER A 47 40.69 -39.69 23.09
N SER A 48 40.07 -39.20 24.16
CA SER A 48 39.36 -37.91 24.20
C SER A 48 40.19 -36.74 23.62
N SER A 49 41.49 -36.70 23.91
CA SER A 49 42.43 -35.70 23.40
C SER A 49 42.55 -35.67 21.87
N LEU A 50 42.84 -36.82 21.24
CA LEU A 50 42.96 -36.89 19.77
C LEU A 50 41.62 -36.56 19.08
N LEU A 51 40.50 -36.98 19.67
CA LEU A 51 39.16 -36.64 19.16
C LEU A 51 38.89 -35.13 19.20
N GLN A 52 39.24 -34.44 20.29
CA GLN A 52 39.11 -32.98 20.39
C GLN A 52 39.98 -32.24 19.37
N GLN A 53 41.19 -32.74 19.07
CA GLN A 53 42.04 -32.20 18.00
C GLN A 53 41.42 -32.40 16.61
N SER A 54 40.96 -33.62 16.30
CA SER A 54 40.25 -33.93 15.06
C SER A 54 38.97 -33.12 14.89
N LEU A 55 38.24 -32.80 15.96
CA LEU A 55 36.98 -32.04 15.88
C LEU A 55 37.18 -30.61 15.31
N GLN A 56 38.19 -29.86 15.79
CA GLN A 56 38.44 -28.50 15.27
C GLN A 56 38.83 -28.52 13.79
N THR A 57 39.73 -29.43 13.40
CA THR A 57 40.14 -29.57 11.99
C THR A 57 38.99 -30.07 11.11
N ALA A 58 38.14 -30.97 11.59
CA ALA A 58 37.00 -31.49 10.84
C ALA A 58 35.91 -30.44 10.58
N VAL A 59 35.64 -29.54 11.53
CA VAL A 59 34.72 -28.41 11.31
C VAL A 59 35.29 -27.45 10.26
N PHE A 60 36.56 -27.04 10.40
CA PHE A 60 37.23 -26.18 9.41
C PHE A 60 37.27 -26.79 8.00
N VAL A 61 37.62 -28.08 7.88
CA VAL A 61 37.66 -28.80 6.60
C VAL A 61 36.26 -28.95 6.02
N LEU A 62 35.24 -29.22 6.84
CA LEU A 62 33.84 -29.25 6.41
C LEU A 62 33.40 -27.89 5.87
N GLU A 63 33.70 -26.80 6.56
CA GLU A 63 33.33 -25.44 6.16
C GLU A 63 33.98 -25.05 4.83
N VAL A 64 35.29 -25.27 4.67
CA VAL A 64 35.99 -24.98 3.40
C VAL A 64 35.46 -25.87 2.27
N ALA A 65 35.18 -27.15 2.51
CA ALA A 65 34.65 -28.06 1.50
C ALA A 65 33.21 -27.68 1.07
N LEU A 66 32.36 -27.26 2.02
CA LEU A 66 31.02 -26.74 1.73
C LEU A 66 31.08 -25.41 0.98
N ALA A 67 31.92 -24.47 1.40
CA ALA A 67 32.08 -23.18 0.74
C ALA A 67 32.58 -23.35 -0.71
N ARG A 68 33.61 -24.17 -0.93
CA ARG A 68 34.12 -24.50 -2.28
C ARG A 68 33.08 -25.20 -3.14
N LEU A 69 32.33 -26.15 -2.58
CA LEU A 69 31.20 -26.78 -3.27
C LEU A 69 30.20 -25.71 -3.72
N LEU A 70 29.68 -24.89 -2.80
CA LEU A 70 28.69 -23.87 -3.13
C LEU A 70 29.20 -22.84 -4.14
N ILE A 71 30.44 -22.35 -4.02
CA ILE A 71 31.09 -21.47 -5.01
C ILE A 71 31.18 -22.12 -6.39
N SER A 72 31.36 -23.45 -6.44
CA SER A 72 31.40 -24.19 -7.71
C SER A 72 30.01 -24.35 -8.35
N LEU A 73 28.94 -24.32 -7.55
CA LEU A 73 27.55 -24.48 -7.99
C LEU A 73 26.89 -23.15 -8.35
N ALA A 74 27.24 -22.08 -7.63
CA ALA A 74 26.77 -20.71 -7.81
C ALA A 74 27.95 -19.78 -7.49
N ASN A 75 28.21 -18.75 -8.30
CA ASN A 75 29.34 -17.83 -8.11
C ASN A 75 29.12 -16.88 -6.90
N LEU A 76 29.11 -17.42 -5.68
CA LEU A 76 28.76 -16.73 -4.45
C LEU A 76 29.94 -15.94 -3.88
N VAL A 77 29.65 -14.72 -3.42
CA VAL A 77 30.65 -13.81 -2.84
C VAL A 77 30.09 -13.10 -1.61
N THR A 78 30.39 -13.66 -0.43
CA THR A 78 30.57 -13.03 0.89
C THR A 78 30.94 -14.16 1.86
N SER A 79 31.50 -13.87 3.03
CA SER A 79 31.91 -14.93 3.96
C SER A 79 31.83 -14.55 5.44
N LEU A 80 31.50 -15.54 6.27
CA LEU A 80 31.24 -15.44 7.70
C LEU A 80 31.70 -16.74 8.36
N GLY A 81 32.53 -16.66 9.40
CA GLY A 81 33.20 -17.82 10.04
C GLY A 81 34.70 -17.84 9.74
N GLU A 82 35.54 -17.53 10.74
CA GLU A 82 36.78 -16.81 10.49
C GLU A 82 37.86 -17.56 9.68
N TYR A 83 38.37 -18.71 10.13
CA TYR A 83 39.43 -19.41 9.40
C TYR A 83 39.00 -19.85 7.99
N ALA A 84 37.77 -20.36 7.82
CA ALA A 84 37.25 -20.73 6.52
C ALA A 84 37.05 -19.49 5.62
N ALA A 85 36.52 -18.39 6.16
CA ALA A 85 36.36 -17.13 5.43
C ALA A 85 37.69 -16.55 4.95
N LEU A 86 38.74 -16.60 5.78
CA LEU A 86 40.07 -16.11 5.41
C LEU A 86 40.69 -16.94 4.27
N VAL A 87 40.42 -18.26 4.20
CA VAL A 87 40.81 -19.12 3.06
C VAL A 87 40.01 -18.76 1.81
N ILE A 88 38.69 -18.59 1.90
CA ILE A 88 37.84 -18.26 0.76
C ILE A 88 38.13 -16.85 0.22
N ALA A 89 38.44 -15.91 1.11
CA ALA A 89 38.85 -14.55 0.74
C ALA A 89 40.31 -14.46 0.24
N GLY A 90 41.08 -15.53 0.30
CA GLY A 90 42.47 -15.57 -0.16
C GLY A 90 43.44 -14.77 0.71
N VAL A 91 43.13 -14.57 2.00
CA VAL A 91 44.04 -13.98 3.00
C VAL A 91 45.16 -14.96 3.35
N ILE A 92 44.84 -16.26 3.37
CA ILE A 92 45.75 -17.35 3.74
C ILE A 92 45.37 -18.58 2.93
N ASP A 93 46.33 -19.42 2.54
CA ASP A 93 46.04 -20.64 1.78
C ASP A 93 45.47 -21.76 2.69
N LEU A 94 44.86 -22.77 2.06
CA LEU A 94 44.23 -23.88 2.76
C LEU A 94 45.20 -24.70 3.62
N GLN A 95 46.42 -24.98 3.15
CA GLN A 95 47.40 -25.77 3.90
C GLN A 95 47.95 -24.97 5.09
N SER A 96 48.24 -23.68 4.89
CA SER A 96 48.65 -22.76 5.96
C SER A 96 47.58 -22.62 7.05
N SER A 97 46.31 -22.49 6.67
CA SER A 97 45.20 -22.49 7.64
C SER A 97 45.00 -23.84 8.33
N LEU A 98 45.12 -24.96 7.59
CA LEU A 98 44.99 -26.30 8.15
C LEU A 98 46.10 -26.59 9.18
N LYS A 99 47.35 -26.19 8.87
CA LYS A 99 48.48 -26.17 9.80
C LYS A 99 48.15 -25.37 11.07
N LEU A 100 47.64 -24.15 10.90
CA LEU A 100 47.35 -23.24 12.01
C LEU A 100 46.23 -23.78 12.92
N VAL A 101 45.13 -24.28 12.34
CA VAL A 101 44.00 -24.88 13.09
C VAL A 101 44.44 -26.17 13.81
N ALA A 102 45.15 -27.07 13.13
CA ALA A 102 45.62 -28.32 13.72
C ALA A 102 46.65 -28.06 14.84
N HIS A 103 47.58 -27.13 14.64
CA HIS A 103 48.58 -26.78 15.64
C HIS A 103 47.97 -26.03 16.83
N ARG A 104 46.97 -25.16 16.61
CA ARG A 104 46.17 -24.55 17.68
C ARG A 104 45.48 -25.63 18.53
N ALA A 105 44.75 -26.54 17.88
CA ALA A 105 44.02 -27.60 18.58
C ALA A 105 44.96 -28.51 19.40
N LYS A 106 46.13 -28.85 18.84
CA LYS A 106 47.19 -29.57 19.55
C LYS A 106 47.67 -28.79 20.80
N LEU A 107 48.06 -27.52 20.64
CA LEU A 107 48.53 -26.68 21.75
C LEU A 107 47.47 -26.55 22.87
N MET A 108 46.19 -26.43 22.51
CA MET A 108 45.09 -26.37 23.48
C MET A 108 44.97 -27.65 24.32
N MET A 109 45.25 -28.82 23.75
CA MET A 109 45.24 -30.09 24.49
C MET A 109 46.54 -30.34 25.28
N GLU A 110 47.65 -29.69 24.91
CA GLU A 110 48.96 -29.88 25.55
C GLU A 110 49.27 -28.87 26.67
N LEU A 111 48.75 -27.63 26.58
CA LEU A 111 49.17 -26.50 27.42
C LEU A 111 48.04 -25.80 28.20
N CYS A 112 46.78 -25.98 27.82
CA CYS A 112 45.66 -25.37 28.55
C CYS A 112 45.13 -26.28 29.67
N GLU A 113 44.59 -25.68 30.72
CA GLU A 113 44.00 -26.42 31.84
C GLU A 113 42.59 -26.94 31.48
N LEU A 114 42.52 -28.22 31.10
CA LEU A 114 41.28 -28.93 30.77
C LEU A 114 40.34 -29.00 31.99
N GLU A 115 39.04 -28.93 31.74
CA GLU A 115 37.93 -29.19 32.68
C GLU A 115 37.87 -28.29 33.93
N LYS A 116 38.77 -27.30 34.08
CA LYS A 116 38.69 -26.27 35.14
C LYS A 116 37.84 -25.05 34.76
N THR A 117 37.81 -24.75 33.47
CA THR A 117 37.09 -23.60 32.90
C THR A 117 36.05 -24.09 31.89
N SER A 118 34.99 -23.33 31.69
CA SER A 118 33.91 -23.67 30.75
C SER A 118 33.27 -22.39 30.19
N MET A 119 32.14 -22.52 29.51
CA MET A 119 31.40 -21.40 28.92
C MET A 119 29.92 -21.48 29.32
N LEU A 120 29.31 -20.34 29.62
CA LEU A 120 27.91 -20.17 29.95
C LEU A 120 27.25 -19.31 28.87
N ALA A 121 26.36 -19.90 28.06
CA ALA A 121 25.47 -19.14 27.20
C ALA A 121 24.39 -18.46 28.05
N VAL A 122 24.16 -17.17 27.82
CA VAL A 122 23.23 -16.33 28.59
C VAL A 122 22.34 -15.54 27.62
N ASN A 123 21.03 -15.61 27.83
CA ASN A 123 20.03 -14.86 27.08
C ASN A 123 19.90 -13.42 27.63
N LEU A 124 21.02 -12.68 27.63
CA LEU A 124 21.13 -11.23 27.89
C LEU A 124 22.22 -10.61 27.00
N SER A 125 22.17 -9.29 26.83
CA SER A 125 23.23 -8.54 26.14
C SER A 125 24.58 -8.64 26.86
N ALA A 126 25.67 -8.70 26.09
CA ALA A 126 27.03 -8.74 26.64
C ALA A 126 27.33 -7.56 27.59
N GLU A 127 26.77 -6.38 27.33
CA GLU A 127 26.89 -5.20 28.20
C GLU A 127 26.16 -5.37 29.54
N THR A 128 24.96 -5.94 29.54
CA THR A 128 24.20 -6.22 30.77
C THR A 128 24.93 -7.25 31.63
N VAL A 129 25.48 -8.29 30.99
CA VAL A 129 26.26 -9.31 31.70
C VAL A 129 27.58 -8.75 32.23
N ARG A 130 28.28 -7.87 31.49
CA ARG A 130 29.43 -7.12 32.02
C ARG A 130 29.06 -6.31 33.27
N ARG A 131 27.90 -5.65 33.30
CA ARG A 131 27.39 -4.92 34.48
C ARG A 131 27.06 -5.84 35.67
N HIS A 132 26.75 -7.12 35.46
CA HIS A 132 26.52 -8.08 36.54
C HIS A 132 27.80 -8.75 37.06
N ILE A 133 28.81 -8.88 36.20
CA ILE A 133 30.13 -9.44 36.51
C ILE A 133 31.02 -8.38 37.18
N GLY A 134 31.26 -7.24 36.52
CA GLY A 134 32.25 -6.24 36.94
C GLY A 134 31.94 -5.51 38.25
N ASN A 135 30.72 -5.63 38.76
CA ASN A 135 30.30 -5.09 40.06
C ASN A 135 30.48 -6.09 41.23
N SER A 136 31.02 -7.29 40.99
CA SER A 136 31.18 -8.33 42.03
C SER A 136 32.60 -8.88 42.07
N PRO A 137 33.29 -8.86 43.24
CA PRO A 137 34.57 -9.56 43.39
C PRO A 137 34.45 -11.09 43.26
N GLU A 138 33.23 -11.64 43.35
CA GLU A 138 32.95 -13.07 43.12
C GLU A 138 33.25 -13.52 41.68
N PHE A 139 33.18 -12.61 40.70
CA PHE A 139 33.21 -12.94 39.27
C PHE A 139 34.45 -12.41 38.54
N HIS A 140 35.55 -12.16 39.27
CA HIS A 140 36.73 -11.48 38.73
C HIS A 140 37.43 -12.22 37.58
N ASP A 141 37.28 -13.54 37.47
CA ASP A 141 37.85 -14.35 36.39
C ASP A 141 36.85 -14.59 35.23
N LEU A 142 35.62 -14.06 35.31
CA LEU A 142 34.65 -14.20 34.23
C LEU A 142 34.86 -13.14 33.15
N ALA A 143 34.97 -13.59 31.90
CA ALA A 143 35.10 -12.74 30.72
C ALA A 143 33.96 -13.02 29.73
N ILE A 144 33.58 -12.02 28.93
CA ILE A 144 32.70 -12.27 27.77
C ILE A 144 33.53 -12.96 26.69
N SER A 145 33.19 -14.22 26.39
CA SER A 145 33.77 -14.98 25.27
C SER A 145 33.17 -14.56 23.94
N CYS A 146 31.85 -14.38 23.87
CA CYS A 146 31.14 -14.04 22.62
C CYS A 146 30.03 -13.01 22.85
N ASP A 147 29.94 -12.01 21.98
CA ASP A 147 28.86 -11.02 21.89
C ASP A 147 28.04 -11.37 20.62
N ASN A 148 26.95 -12.11 20.79
CA ASN A 148 26.26 -12.80 19.68
C ASN A 148 25.08 -11.99 19.13
N SER A 149 24.27 -11.38 20.00
CA SER A 149 23.12 -10.55 19.61
C SER A 149 22.83 -9.49 20.69
N GLU A 150 21.81 -8.66 20.49
CA GLU A 150 21.32 -7.74 21.54
C GLU A 150 20.72 -8.47 22.75
N SER A 151 20.36 -9.74 22.60
CA SER A 151 19.74 -10.58 23.64
C SER A 151 20.58 -11.78 24.05
N ASP A 152 21.76 -12.02 23.47
CA ASP A 152 22.52 -13.25 23.68
C ASP A 152 24.04 -13.01 23.71
N CYS A 153 24.69 -13.57 24.72
CA CYS A 153 26.14 -13.59 24.84
C CYS A 153 26.63 -14.91 25.45
N VAL A 154 27.94 -15.14 25.40
CA VAL A 154 28.59 -16.26 26.09
C VAL A 154 29.66 -15.72 27.03
N VAL A 155 29.64 -16.17 28.28
CA VAL A 155 30.63 -15.89 29.32
C VAL A 155 31.55 -17.10 29.44
N GLY A 156 32.86 -16.90 29.56
CA GLY A 156 33.83 -17.95 29.88
C GLY A 156 34.59 -17.66 31.17
N GLY A 157 35.04 -18.71 31.85
CA GLY A 157 35.83 -18.61 33.08
C GLY A 157 35.76 -19.89 33.93
N PRO A 158 36.17 -19.82 35.21
CA PRO A 158 36.14 -20.97 36.13
C PRO A 158 34.72 -21.52 36.33
N ILE A 159 34.58 -22.85 36.35
CA ILE A 159 33.27 -23.52 36.45
C ILE A 159 32.49 -23.10 37.69
N SER A 160 33.16 -22.91 38.83
CA SER A 160 32.54 -22.44 40.08
C SER A 160 31.92 -21.04 39.95
N GLN A 161 32.66 -20.07 39.38
CA GLN A 161 32.14 -18.71 39.16
C GLN A 161 30.98 -18.72 38.13
N LEU A 162 31.05 -19.57 37.11
CA LEU A 162 29.95 -19.74 36.14
C LEU A 162 28.70 -20.38 36.77
N GLN A 163 28.86 -21.30 37.72
CA GLN A 163 27.74 -21.88 38.49
C GLN A 163 27.08 -20.82 39.40
N SER A 164 27.87 -20.02 40.13
CA SER A 164 27.36 -18.87 40.89
C SER A 164 26.62 -17.86 39.99
N LEU A 165 27.21 -17.50 38.84
CA LEU A 165 26.57 -16.60 37.89
C LEU A 165 25.26 -17.18 37.34
N LYS A 166 25.23 -18.48 36.99
CA LYS A 166 24.01 -19.18 36.56
C LYS A 166 22.93 -19.15 37.65
N ALA A 167 23.28 -19.38 38.91
CA ALA A 167 22.35 -19.30 40.03
C ALA A 167 21.78 -17.88 40.20
N LYS A 168 22.64 -16.86 40.16
CA LYS A 168 22.26 -15.44 40.22
C LYS A 168 21.31 -15.05 39.07
N LEU A 169 21.63 -15.44 37.83
CA LEU A 169 20.77 -15.22 36.66
C LEU A 169 19.44 -15.99 36.76
N GLY A 170 19.44 -17.16 37.39
CA GLY A 170 18.22 -17.93 37.72
C GLY A 170 17.25 -17.15 38.61
N THR A 171 17.74 -16.42 39.61
CA THR A 171 16.88 -15.54 40.45
C THR A 171 16.22 -14.42 39.65
N MET A 172 16.85 -14.00 38.54
CA MET A 172 16.33 -13.00 37.59
C MET A 172 15.52 -13.63 36.45
N LYS A 173 15.12 -14.92 36.56
CA LYS A 173 14.42 -15.70 35.53
C LYS A 173 15.11 -15.69 34.15
N THR A 174 16.43 -15.47 34.10
CA THR A 174 17.20 -15.40 32.86
C THR A 174 17.63 -16.79 32.41
N ARG A 175 17.28 -17.17 31.17
CA ARG A 175 17.72 -18.44 30.57
C ARG A 175 19.24 -18.45 30.40
N SER A 176 19.88 -19.50 30.93
CA SER A 176 21.32 -19.70 30.81
C SER A 176 21.72 -21.19 30.85
N LYS A 177 22.72 -21.58 30.06
CA LYS A 177 23.15 -22.97 29.88
C LYS A 177 24.67 -23.06 29.85
N ILE A 178 25.24 -23.93 30.70
CA ILE A 178 26.67 -24.27 30.65
C ILE A 178 26.87 -25.15 29.41
N LEU A 179 27.90 -24.82 28.62
CA LEU A 179 28.25 -25.50 27.39
C LEU A 179 29.20 -26.67 27.70
N ASP A 180 29.00 -27.77 26.99
CA ASP A 180 29.87 -28.94 27.04
C ASP A 180 31.12 -28.67 26.19
N VAL A 181 32.11 -28.01 26.81
CA VAL A 181 33.38 -27.63 26.20
C VAL A 181 34.53 -27.92 27.19
N PRO A 182 35.71 -28.37 26.71
CA PRO A 182 36.83 -28.75 27.57
C PRO A 182 37.52 -27.57 28.29
N MET A 183 37.26 -26.32 27.86
CA MET A 183 37.85 -25.10 28.41
C MET A 183 37.07 -23.84 27.98
N ALA A 184 37.32 -22.70 28.62
CA ALA A 184 36.74 -21.41 28.28
C ALA A 184 37.41 -20.76 27.04
N TYR A 185 36.89 -20.99 25.85
CA TYR A 185 37.38 -20.32 24.64
C TYR A 185 37.18 -18.79 24.67
N HIS A 186 38.04 -18.05 23.96
CA HIS A 186 38.01 -16.58 23.89
C HIS A 186 38.18 -15.89 25.26
N THR A 187 38.94 -16.52 26.17
CA THR A 187 39.27 -16.01 27.51
C THR A 187 40.74 -16.24 27.87
N HIS A 188 41.16 -15.81 29.06
CA HIS A 188 42.50 -16.02 29.61
C HIS A 188 42.90 -17.50 29.72
N ALA A 189 41.95 -18.43 29.72
CA ALA A 189 42.24 -19.87 29.68
C ALA A 189 43.06 -20.30 28.44
N LEU A 190 43.15 -19.46 27.40
CA LEU A 190 43.97 -19.69 26.21
C LEU A 190 45.28 -18.88 26.18
N ASP A 191 45.61 -18.12 27.23
CA ASP A 191 46.90 -17.42 27.36
C ASP A 191 48.13 -18.34 27.21
N PRO A 192 48.15 -19.60 27.71
CA PRO A 192 49.31 -20.50 27.58
C PRO A 192 49.76 -20.81 26.15
N ILE A 193 48.90 -20.67 25.15
CA ILE A 193 49.17 -21.08 23.76
C ILE A 193 49.52 -19.92 22.81
N LEU A 194 49.34 -18.66 23.25
CA LEU A 194 49.37 -17.51 22.34
C LEU A 194 50.74 -17.28 21.73
N VAL A 195 51.81 -17.55 22.47
CA VAL A 195 53.20 -17.39 21.98
C VAL A 195 53.48 -18.42 20.88
N GLN A 196 53.28 -19.72 21.11
CA GLN A 196 53.52 -20.73 20.08
C GLN A 196 52.58 -20.55 18.88
N LEU A 197 51.32 -20.15 19.10
CA LEU A 197 50.38 -19.87 18.01
C LEU A 197 50.84 -18.70 17.13
N THR A 198 51.42 -17.65 17.74
CA THR A 198 52.00 -16.51 17.02
C THR A 198 53.25 -16.92 16.24
N GLU A 199 54.14 -17.75 16.81
CA GLU A 199 55.30 -18.27 16.08
C GLU A 199 54.90 -19.13 14.87
N VAL A 200 53.86 -19.97 15.00
CA VAL A 200 53.32 -20.71 13.85
C VAL A 200 52.78 -19.74 12.80
N ALA A 201 52.02 -18.71 13.21
CA ALA A 201 51.44 -17.71 12.31
C ALA A 201 52.50 -16.90 11.53
N LYS A 202 53.66 -16.61 12.14
CA LYS A 202 54.80 -15.96 11.45
C LYS A 202 55.36 -16.78 10.28
N THR A 203 55.12 -18.09 10.24
CA THR A 203 55.57 -18.97 9.14
C THR A 203 54.62 -18.99 7.93
N LEU A 204 53.53 -18.24 7.97
CA LEU A 204 52.44 -18.29 6.98
C LEU A 204 52.47 -17.05 6.08
N GLU A 205 52.14 -17.22 4.80
CA GLU A 205 51.95 -16.10 3.90
C GLU A 205 50.55 -15.47 4.12
N ILE A 206 50.52 -14.22 4.58
CA ILE A 206 49.28 -13.49 4.88
C ILE A 206 49.10 -12.35 3.87
N SER A 207 48.06 -12.47 3.06
CA SER A 207 47.65 -11.55 2.00
C SER A 207 46.47 -10.66 2.42
N CYS A 208 46.26 -9.55 1.72
CA CYS A 208 45.02 -8.79 1.85
C CYS A 208 43.83 -9.61 1.30
N PRO A 209 42.60 -9.44 1.83
CA PRO A 209 41.43 -10.15 1.35
C PRO A 209 41.06 -9.70 -0.07
N ARG A 210 40.48 -10.61 -0.86
CA ARG A 210 39.99 -10.37 -2.23
C ARG A 210 38.50 -10.06 -2.30
N ILE A 211 37.76 -10.44 -1.26
CA ILE A 211 36.32 -10.21 -1.06
C ILE A 211 36.14 -9.65 0.37
N PRO A 212 35.07 -8.89 0.67
CA PRO A 212 34.86 -8.37 2.02
C PRO A 212 34.80 -9.49 3.08
N VAL A 213 35.47 -9.29 4.21
CA VAL A 213 35.50 -10.26 5.34
C VAL A 213 35.04 -9.58 6.61
N LEU A 214 34.02 -10.14 7.29
CA LEU A 214 33.65 -9.69 8.62
C LEU A 214 34.61 -10.27 9.66
N SER A 215 35.39 -9.42 10.34
CA SER A 215 36.31 -9.83 11.41
C SER A 215 35.60 -9.85 12.75
N ASN A 216 35.63 -10.99 13.46
CA ASN A 216 35.08 -11.08 14.81
C ASN A 216 36.03 -10.48 15.87
N VAL A 217 37.31 -10.29 15.53
CA VAL A 217 38.28 -9.60 16.40
C VAL A 217 38.04 -8.09 16.41
N PHE A 218 37.91 -7.50 15.23
CA PHE A 218 37.72 -6.05 15.10
C PHE A 218 36.24 -5.63 15.17
N GLY A 219 35.30 -6.56 15.06
CA GLY A 219 33.86 -6.27 15.06
C GLY A 219 33.41 -5.44 13.85
N ARG A 220 34.10 -5.59 12.69
CA ARG A 220 33.84 -4.82 11.46
C ARG A 220 34.21 -5.58 10.18
N VAL A 221 33.74 -5.07 9.05
CA VAL A 221 34.09 -5.50 7.70
C VAL A 221 35.49 -4.97 7.32
N ILE A 222 36.34 -5.89 6.87
CA ILE A 222 37.63 -5.61 6.24
C ILE A 222 37.40 -5.62 4.72
N GLN A 223 37.76 -4.53 4.05
CA GLN A 223 37.51 -4.36 2.62
C GLN A 223 38.58 -5.03 1.75
N PRO A 224 38.28 -5.40 0.48
CA PRO A 224 39.27 -5.94 -0.44
C PRO A 224 40.52 -5.05 -0.56
N GLY A 225 41.69 -5.66 -0.44
CA GLY A 225 42.98 -4.95 -0.45
C GLY A 225 43.41 -4.33 0.89
N GLU A 226 42.54 -4.28 1.90
CA GLU A 226 42.88 -3.74 3.23
C GLU A 226 43.81 -4.69 4.01
N ARG A 227 44.94 -4.17 4.51
CA ARG A 227 45.96 -4.98 5.21
C ARG A 227 45.71 -5.06 6.72
N ALA A 228 44.55 -5.59 7.10
CA ALA A 228 44.13 -5.70 8.51
C ALA A 228 44.59 -7.01 9.21
N PHE A 229 44.86 -8.07 8.45
CA PHE A 229 45.28 -9.36 9.01
C PHE A 229 46.80 -9.43 9.14
N THR A 230 47.29 -9.67 10.35
CA THR A 230 48.71 -9.87 10.69
C THR A 230 48.92 -11.24 11.33
N PHE A 231 50.15 -11.62 11.71
CA PHE A 231 50.37 -12.90 12.40
C PHE A 231 49.87 -12.88 13.85
N GLU A 232 49.90 -11.72 14.52
CA GLU A 232 49.30 -11.52 15.85
C GLU A 232 47.77 -11.64 15.83
N TYR A 233 47.13 -11.34 14.70
CA TYR A 233 45.68 -11.45 14.51
C TYR A 233 45.15 -12.84 14.91
N PHE A 234 45.88 -13.92 14.64
CA PHE A 234 45.44 -15.27 14.97
C PHE A 234 45.50 -15.58 16.48
N ALA A 235 46.47 -14.99 17.20
CA ALA A 235 46.49 -15.04 18.66
C ALA A 235 45.37 -14.18 19.26
N MET A 236 45.11 -12.98 18.69
CA MET A 236 43.97 -12.15 19.07
C MET A 236 42.63 -12.87 18.83
N HIS A 237 42.42 -13.48 17.67
CA HIS A 237 41.24 -14.29 17.35
C HIS A 237 41.06 -15.47 18.32
N CYS A 238 42.16 -16.11 18.73
CA CYS A 238 42.09 -17.17 19.72
C CYS A 238 41.65 -16.66 21.11
N ARG A 239 42.08 -15.45 21.49
CA ARG A 239 42.04 -14.95 22.88
C ARG A 239 40.95 -13.93 23.19
N GLN A 240 40.60 -13.09 22.24
CA GLN A 240 39.70 -11.96 22.42
C GLN A 240 38.24 -12.37 22.20
N THR A 241 37.33 -11.59 22.78
CA THR A 241 35.88 -11.75 22.64
C THR A 241 35.47 -11.74 21.16
N VAL A 242 34.65 -12.71 20.76
CA VAL A 242 34.02 -12.76 19.43
C VAL A 242 32.99 -11.62 19.33
N ALA A 243 33.34 -10.53 18.65
CA ALA A 243 32.51 -9.32 18.49
C ALA A 243 31.48 -9.44 17.35
N PHE A 244 30.79 -10.59 17.28
CA PHE A 244 29.89 -10.95 16.18
C PHE A 244 28.74 -9.94 15.99
N ASN A 245 28.05 -9.60 17.09
CA ASN A 245 26.96 -8.63 17.13
C ASN A 245 27.36 -7.24 16.61
N ALA A 246 28.57 -6.78 16.97
CA ALA A 246 29.11 -5.51 16.48
C ALA A 246 29.36 -5.54 14.97
N GLY A 247 29.93 -6.65 14.47
CA GLY A 247 30.16 -6.85 13.04
C GLY A 247 28.88 -6.94 12.22
N ILE A 248 27.89 -7.72 12.66
CA ILE A 248 26.59 -7.78 11.97
C ILE A 248 25.90 -6.42 11.98
N ARG A 249 25.95 -5.67 13.09
CA ARG A 249 25.39 -4.31 13.16
C ARG A 249 26.04 -3.35 12.17
N GLU A 250 27.37 -3.36 12.05
CA GLU A 250 28.08 -2.52 11.08
C GLU A 250 27.73 -2.94 9.64
N LEU A 251 27.75 -4.25 9.34
CA LEU A 251 27.40 -4.76 8.01
C LEU A 251 25.96 -4.36 7.63
N SER A 252 24.96 -4.60 8.49
CA SER A 252 23.57 -4.20 8.25
C SER A 252 23.36 -2.70 8.14
N SER A 253 24.20 -1.88 8.80
CA SER A 253 24.12 -0.41 8.73
C SER A 253 24.89 0.17 7.54
N SER A 254 25.69 -0.64 6.84
CA SER A 254 26.42 -0.23 5.64
C SER A 254 25.54 -0.35 4.40
N GLY A 255 25.83 0.45 3.36
CA GLY A 255 25.14 0.32 2.06
C GLY A 255 25.29 -1.08 1.44
N MET A 256 26.35 -1.81 1.78
CA MET A 256 26.55 -3.20 1.37
C MET A 256 25.52 -4.14 2.01
N GLY A 257 25.17 -3.93 3.29
CA GLY A 257 24.19 -4.77 3.99
C GLY A 257 22.78 -4.67 3.43
N ALA A 258 22.38 -3.48 2.96
CA ALA A 258 21.08 -3.24 2.34
C ALA A 258 20.86 -4.03 1.03
N GLU A 259 21.93 -4.50 0.39
CA GLU A 259 21.87 -5.31 -0.84
C GLU A 259 21.85 -6.84 -0.55
N ILE A 260 22.13 -7.28 0.68
CA ILE A 260 22.26 -8.71 1.04
C ILE A 260 20.90 -9.32 1.41
N SER A 261 20.19 -9.84 0.41
CA SER A 261 18.93 -10.58 0.56
C SER A 261 19.07 -12.06 0.97
N ARG A 262 20.29 -12.62 0.99
CA ARG A 262 20.54 -14.06 1.24
C ARG A 262 21.75 -14.26 2.14
N TRP A 263 21.53 -14.96 3.25
CA TRP A 263 22.55 -15.28 4.25
C TRP A 263 22.67 -16.80 4.35
N ILE A 264 23.88 -17.32 4.12
CA ILE A 264 24.16 -18.75 4.15
C ILE A 264 25.03 -19.06 5.36
N GLU A 265 24.58 -19.95 6.23
CA GLU A 265 25.45 -20.50 7.28
C GLU A 265 26.13 -21.76 6.75
N ILE A 266 27.46 -21.66 6.66
CA ILE A 266 28.35 -22.74 6.28
C ILE A 266 28.76 -23.49 7.54
N GLY A 267 28.34 -24.75 7.68
CA GLY A 267 28.64 -25.56 8.86
C GLY A 267 27.81 -26.84 8.96
N PRO A 268 27.93 -27.59 10.06
CA PRO A 268 27.23 -28.87 10.27
C PRO A 268 25.75 -28.74 10.65
N HIS A 269 25.33 -27.58 11.18
CA HIS A 269 23.96 -27.26 11.60
C HIS A 269 23.81 -25.73 11.76
N PRO A 270 22.64 -25.11 11.48
CA PRO A 270 22.47 -23.66 11.61
C PRO A 270 22.36 -23.21 13.07
N SER A 271 23.48 -22.77 13.63
CA SER A 271 23.62 -22.22 14.98
C SER A 271 23.67 -20.69 15.01
N VAL A 272 24.11 -20.06 13.91
CA VAL A 272 24.38 -18.63 13.79
C VAL A 272 23.21 -17.90 13.10
N LEU A 273 22.52 -18.50 12.13
CA LEU A 273 21.35 -17.88 11.46
C LEU A 273 20.31 -17.32 12.44
N PRO A 274 19.95 -17.98 13.58
CA PRO A 274 19.03 -17.40 14.55
C PRO A 274 19.55 -16.08 15.16
N MET A 275 20.86 -15.99 15.42
CA MET A 275 21.50 -14.79 15.98
C MET A 275 21.42 -13.63 14.99
N VAL A 276 21.74 -13.87 13.71
CA VAL A 276 21.65 -12.84 12.66
C VAL A 276 20.19 -12.43 12.40
N SER A 277 19.23 -13.37 12.50
CA SER A 277 17.79 -13.11 12.28
C SER A 277 17.16 -12.05 13.18
N THR A 278 17.85 -11.64 14.25
CA THR A 278 17.39 -10.60 15.18
C THR A 278 17.57 -9.18 14.62
N ARG A 279 18.47 -9.00 13.66
CA ARG A 279 18.83 -7.69 13.06
C ARG A 279 18.41 -7.52 11.60
N LEU A 280 17.82 -8.55 10.99
CA LEU A 280 17.47 -8.58 9.57
C LEU A 280 15.95 -8.54 9.41
N ASP A 281 15.50 -7.81 8.40
CA ASP A 281 14.10 -7.86 7.97
C ASP A 281 13.78 -9.25 7.40
N ARG A 282 12.82 -9.94 8.03
CA ARG A 282 12.45 -11.32 7.71
C ARG A 282 11.62 -11.43 6.44
N ASP A 283 11.00 -10.35 5.98
CA ASP A 283 10.18 -10.35 4.76
C ASP A 283 11.03 -10.21 3.49
N THR A 284 12.24 -9.63 3.60
CA THR A 284 13.18 -9.41 2.49
C THR A 284 14.41 -10.33 2.52
N THR A 285 14.66 -11.04 3.63
CA THR A 285 15.92 -11.78 3.84
C THR A 285 15.73 -13.29 4.00
N HIS A 286 16.41 -14.08 3.17
CA HIS A 286 16.42 -15.55 3.27
C HIS A 286 17.62 -16.06 4.09
N LEU A 287 17.33 -16.89 5.09
CA LEU A 287 18.32 -17.55 5.95
C LEU A 287 18.46 -19.02 5.53
N LEU A 288 19.62 -19.39 4.96
CA LEU A 288 19.82 -20.65 4.26
C LEU A 288 20.92 -21.51 4.94
N PRO A 289 20.58 -22.65 5.57
CA PRO A 289 21.59 -23.56 6.10
C PRO A 289 22.28 -24.35 4.98
N SER A 290 23.61 -24.57 5.08
CA SER A 290 24.31 -25.53 4.21
C SER A 290 24.01 -27.00 4.56
N LEU A 291 23.90 -27.29 5.86
CA LEU A 291 23.53 -28.61 6.42
C LEU A 291 22.63 -28.42 7.65
N ARG A 292 21.82 -29.43 7.97
CA ARG A 292 21.02 -29.49 9.20
C ARG A 292 21.11 -30.89 9.83
N LYS A 293 21.50 -30.98 11.10
CA LYS A 293 21.46 -32.22 11.90
C LYS A 293 20.11 -32.95 11.71
N GLY A 294 20.16 -34.24 11.41
CA GLY A 294 18.97 -35.08 11.17
C GLY A 294 18.36 -34.98 9.76
N THR A 295 18.77 -34.02 8.92
CA THR A 295 18.30 -33.88 7.53
C THR A 295 19.37 -34.41 6.55
N PRO A 296 18.99 -35.08 5.45
CA PRO A 296 19.90 -35.38 4.34
C PRO A 296 20.60 -34.13 3.80
N ALA A 297 21.88 -34.27 3.44
CA ALA A 297 22.70 -33.19 2.93
C ALA A 297 22.25 -32.78 1.53
N SER A 298 21.91 -33.74 0.66
CA SER A 298 21.30 -33.49 -0.65
C SER A 298 20.03 -32.65 -0.55
N ALA A 299 19.11 -33.00 0.34
CA ALA A 299 17.86 -32.26 0.54
C ALA A 299 18.10 -30.80 1.00
N THR A 300 19.13 -30.58 1.83
CA THR A 300 19.47 -29.23 2.31
C THR A 300 20.11 -28.38 1.21
N ILE A 301 21.08 -28.93 0.47
CA ILE A 301 21.70 -28.27 -0.68
C ILE A 301 20.69 -28.03 -1.80
N ALA A 302 19.80 -28.98 -2.09
CA ALA A 302 18.75 -28.82 -3.11
C ALA A 302 17.83 -27.64 -2.79
N ARG A 303 17.38 -27.48 -1.54
CA ARG A 303 16.59 -26.30 -1.13
C ARG A 303 17.36 -24.99 -1.32
N LEU A 304 18.66 -24.98 -1.00
CA LEU A 304 19.52 -23.81 -1.20
C LEU A 304 19.69 -23.49 -2.70
N LEU A 305 19.86 -24.48 -3.57
CA LEU A 305 19.87 -24.30 -5.02
C LEU A 305 18.53 -23.81 -5.57
N CYS A 306 17.38 -24.28 -5.05
CA CYS A 306 16.07 -23.75 -5.44
C CYS A 306 15.94 -22.24 -5.16
N HIS A 307 16.43 -21.77 -4.01
CA HIS A 307 16.42 -20.34 -3.66
C HIS A 307 17.34 -19.48 -4.54
N PHE A 308 18.32 -20.08 -5.21
CA PHE A 308 19.13 -19.41 -6.24
C PHE A 308 18.52 -19.51 -7.63
N TYR A 309 17.89 -20.64 -7.98
CA TYR A 309 17.20 -20.81 -9.26
C TYR A 309 16.02 -19.84 -9.43
N GLN A 310 15.39 -19.43 -8.33
CA GLN A 310 14.37 -18.38 -8.28
C GLN A 310 14.93 -16.95 -8.47
N THR A 311 16.19 -16.80 -8.87
CA THR A 311 16.88 -15.50 -9.03
C THR A 311 17.68 -15.43 -10.33
N THR A 312 18.31 -14.29 -10.58
CA THR A 312 19.30 -14.10 -11.64
C THR A 312 20.64 -14.83 -11.41
N THR A 313 20.79 -15.59 -10.32
CA THR A 313 22.02 -16.35 -10.02
C THR A 313 22.22 -17.49 -11.01
N VAL A 314 23.31 -17.44 -11.78
CA VAL A 314 23.65 -18.51 -12.74
C VAL A 314 24.12 -19.75 -11.97
N LEU A 315 23.36 -20.84 -12.10
CA LEU A 315 23.65 -22.14 -11.48
C LEU A 315 24.39 -23.09 -12.45
N ASN A 316 25.43 -23.74 -11.95
CA ASN A 316 26.15 -24.79 -12.66
C ASN A 316 25.56 -26.18 -12.36
N TRP A 317 24.43 -26.48 -12.99
CA TRP A 317 23.73 -27.76 -12.81
C TRP A 317 24.59 -28.98 -13.13
N ARG A 318 25.55 -28.89 -14.07
CA ARG A 318 26.49 -29.98 -14.39
C ARG A 318 27.50 -30.28 -13.27
N LYS A 319 27.67 -29.38 -12.29
CA LYS A 319 28.45 -29.64 -11.07
C LYS A 319 27.58 -30.04 -9.88
N ALA A 320 26.29 -29.71 -9.90
CA ALA A 320 25.34 -30.13 -8.87
C ALA A 320 25.03 -31.64 -8.96
N PHE A 321 25.01 -32.16 -10.18
CA PHE A 321 24.84 -33.57 -10.52
C PHE A 321 26.14 -34.17 -11.06
N ASP A 322 26.22 -35.50 -11.18
CA ASP A 322 27.32 -36.20 -11.87
C ASP A 322 27.39 -35.73 -13.35
N GLU A 323 28.58 -35.63 -13.94
CA GLU A 323 28.73 -35.26 -15.37
C GLU A 323 28.03 -36.23 -16.33
N ARG A 324 27.75 -37.45 -15.86
CA ARG A 324 26.96 -38.50 -16.55
C ARG A 324 25.45 -38.32 -16.42
N ALA A 325 24.97 -37.34 -15.66
CA ALA A 325 23.54 -37.07 -15.52
C ALA A 325 22.94 -36.59 -16.85
N THR A 326 21.98 -37.33 -17.37
CA THR A 326 21.24 -36.95 -18.58
C THR A 326 20.13 -35.96 -18.24
N LEU A 327 20.04 -34.87 -19.01
CA LEU A 327 18.90 -33.96 -18.92
C LEU A 327 17.66 -34.67 -19.47
N THR A 328 16.78 -35.13 -18.58
CA THR A 328 15.48 -35.67 -18.97
C THR A 328 14.55 -34.52 -19.34
N THR A 329 13.99 -34.54 -20.55
CA THR A 329 12.86 -33.69 -20.90
C THR A 329 11.66 -34.09 -20.06
N LEU A 330 11.28 -33.24 -19.11
CA LEU A 330 9.95 -33.26 -18.55
C LEU A 330 8.92 -32.99 -19.67
N PRO A 331 7.65 -33.41 -19.50
CA PRO A 331 6.58 -32.94 -20.38
C PRO A 331 6.67 -31.43 -20.51
N VAL A 332 6.70 -30.93 -21.75
CA VAL A 332 6.63 -29.48 -21.98
C VAL A 332 5.37 -29.00 -21.27
N MET A 333 5.51 -27.88 -20.55
CA MET A 333 4.44 -27.13 -19.86
C MET A 333 3.08 -27.46 -20.50
N PRO A 334 2.15 -28.14 -19.79
CA PRO A 334 0.92 -28.61 -20.42
C PRO A 334 0.17 -27.39 -20.92
N PHE A 335 0.29 -27.14 -22.23
CA PHE A 335 -0.42 -26.07 -22.88
C PHE A 335 -1.90 -26.33 -22.62
N SER A 336 -2.63 -25.30 -22.22
CA SER A 336 -4.07 -25.38 -22.33
C SER A 336 -4.36 -25.73 -23.79
N GLU A 337 -5.09 -26.82 -24.04
CA GLU A 337 -5.46 -27.29 -25.38
C GLU A 337 -6.53 -26.36 -26.00
N GLN A 338 -6.29 -25.05 -25.94
CA GLN A 338 -7.05 -24.04 -26.65
C GLN A 338 -6.69 -24.12 -28.14
N GLU A 339 -7.70 -24.43 -28.92
CA GLU A 339 -7.57 -24.66 -30.36
C GLU A 339 -7.43 -23.30 -31.09
N PHE A 340 -6.18 -22.85 -31.28
CA PHE A 340 -5.87 -21.61 -32.03
C PHE A 340 -5.98 -21.80 -33.56
N GLY A 341 -7.08 -22.42 -34.02
CA GLY A 341 -7.36 -22.65 -35.44
C GLY A 341 -8.09 -21.48 -36.10
N ILE A 342 -7.60 -21.01 -37.25
CA ILE A 342 -8.39 -20.17 -38.16
C ILE A 342 -9.23 -21.10 -39.04
N TYR A 343 -10.43 -21.43 -38.59
CA TYR A 343 -11.40 -22.18 -39.38
C TYR A 343 -11.95 -21.31 -40.49
N TYR A 344 -11.39 -21.45 -41.69
CA TYR A 344 -12.05 -21.00 -42.90
C TYR A 344 -13.30 -21.85 -43.12
N PRO A 345 -14.52 -21.27 -43.12
CA PRO A 345 -15.73 -22.02 -43.43
C PRO A 345 -15.60 -22.51 -44.87
N ARG A 346 -15.45 -23.82 -45.07
CA ARG A 346 -15.53 -24.40 -46.39
C ARG A 346 -16.99 -24.26 -46.82
N GLU A 347 -17.26 -23.36 -47.77
CA GLU A 347 -18.62 -23.02 -48.19
C GLU A 347 -19.40 -24.27 -48.61
N SER A 348 -20.26 -24.73 -47.70
CA SER A 348 -21.13 -25.88 -47.93
C SER A 348 -22.30 -25.43 -48.80
N THR A 349 -22.12 -25.59 -50.12
CA THR A 349 -23.16 -25.33 -51.11
C THR A 349 -24.41 -26.16 -50.82
N GLN A 350 -25.43 -25.48 -50.27
CA GLN A 350 -26.87 -25.74 -50.31
C GLN A 350 -27.37 -27.19 -50.45
N ARG A 351 -28.30 -27.59 -49.55
CA ARG A 351 -29.64 -28.04 -50.00
C ARG A 351 -30.73 -28.03 -48.92
N ALA A 352 -31.72 -27.17 -49.17
CA ALA A 352 -33.17 -27.34 -48.98
C ALA A 352 -33.80 -27.64 -47.58
N SER A 353 -34.58 -26.64 -47.16
CA SER A 353 -35.92 -26.71 -46.52
C SER A 353 -36.03 -26.85 -44.99
N GLY A 354 -36.82 -25.95 -44.37
CA GLY A 354 -37.46 -26.23 -43.06
C GLY A 354 -37.51 -25.15 -41.97
N LYS A 355 -38.16 -23.99 -42.23
CA LYS A 355 -38.70 -23.02 -41.23
C LYS A 355 -37.72 -22.16 -40.39
N CYS A 356 -38.19 -20.94 -40.04
CA CYS A 356 -37.65 -20.08 -38.97
C CYS A 356 -37.77 -20.80 -37.60
N ASP A 357 -36.99 -20.51 -36.56
CA ASP A 357 -36.72 -19.18 -35.98
C ASP A 357 -35.48 -19.12 -35.04
N GLN A 358 -34.88 -17.93 -34.96
CA GLN A 358 -34.14 -17.30 -33.83
C GLN A 358 -32.84 -17.90 -33.20
N ASN A 359 -32.00 -16.95 -32.76
CA ASN A 359 -30.83 -17.03 -31.85
C ASN A 359 -29.53 -17.70 -32.33
N THR A 360 -28.66 -16.87 -32.92
CA THR A 360 -27.21 -17.08 -32.96
C THR A 360 -26.55 -16.69 -31.63
N ASP A 361 -26.19 -17.67 -30.80
CA ASP A 361 -25.28 -17.41 -29.67
C ASP A 361 -23.92 -16.95 -30.19
N SER A 362 -23.38 -15.89 -29.59
CA SER A 362 -22.03 -15.40 -29.91
C SER A 362 -21.36 -14.85 -28.65
N GLN A 363 -20.42 -15.64 -28.12
CA GLN A 363 -19.60 -15.29 -26.96
C GLN A 363 -18.77 -14.03 -27.24
N THR A 364 -18.51 -13.23 -26.21
CA THR A 364 -17.89 -11.89 -26.38
C THR A 364 -16.37 -11.88 -26.42
N GLY A 365 -15.71 -12.91 -25.89
CA GLY A 365 -14.27 -12.93 -25.61
C GLY A 365 -13.84 -12.19 -24.32
N TYR A 366 -14.78 -11.79 -23.45
CA TYR A 366 -14.48 -11.12 -22.17
C TYR A 366 -15.03 -11.89 -20.97
N THR A 367 -14.21 -12.06 -19.92
CA THR A 367 -14.46 -12.92 -18.74
C THR A 367 -15.81 -12.66 -18.02
N PHE A 368 -16.36 -11.44 -18.08
CA PHE A 368 -17.60 -11.03 -17.40
C PHE A 368 -18.78 -10.69 -18.34
N LEU A 369 -18.71 -11.04 -19.63
CA LEU A 369 -19.80 -10.78 -20.58
C LEU A 369 -20.18 -12.07 -21.33
N SER A 370 -21.08 -12.87 -20.79
CA SER A 370 -21.39 -14.18 -21.39
C SER A 370 -22.12 -14.06 -22.74
N LYS A 371 -23.18 -13.25 -22.81
CA LYS A 371 -24.11 -13.18 -23.94
C LYS A 371 -24.35 -11.74 -24.39
N ILE A 372 -24.43 -11.53 -25.70
CA ILE A 372 -24.86 -10.27 -26.31
C ILE A 372 -26.34 -10.40 -26.64
N VAL A 373 -27.19 -9.61 -25.98
CA VAL A 373 -28.63 -9.57 -26.25
C VAL A 373 -28.93 -8.61 -27.40
N GLN A 374 -28.28 -7.44 -27.38
CA GLN A 374 -28.49 -6.39 -28.35
C GLN A 374 -27.15 -5.78 -28.75
N ARG A 375 -26.89 -5.73 -30.06
CA ARG A 375 -25.77 -4.97 -30.65
C ARG A 375 -26.24 -3.56 -30.97
N PRO A 376 -25.39 -2.53 -30.78
CA PRO A 376 -25.73 -1.18 -31.22
C PRO A 376 -25.83 -1.16 -32.76
N SER A 377 -26.93 -0.60 -33.26
CA SER A 377 -27.24 -0.41 -34.67
C SER A 377 -27.47 1.07 -34.99
N GLU A 378 -27.71 1.41 -36.26
CA GLU A 378 -28.04 2.77 -36.66
C GLU A 378 -29.36 3.27 -36.03
N THR A 379 -30.33 2.38 -35.83
CA THR A 379 -31.66 2.67 -35.28
C THR A 379 -31.74 2.54 -33.76
N ASN A 380 -30.96 1.63 -33.16
CA ASN A 380 -30.89 1.45 -31.71
C ASN A 380 -29.43 1.40 -31.26
N ARG A 381 -28.92 2.52 -30.75
CA ARG A 381 -27.50 2.67 -30.36
C ARG A 381 -27.17 2.10 -28.97
N GLU A 382 -28.13 1.48 -28.30
CA GLU A 382 -27.90 0.81 -27.02
C GLU A 382 -27.28 -0.58 -27.22
N ALA A 383 -26.31 -0.93 -26.38
CA ALA A 383 -25.76 -2.27 -26.28
C ALA A 383 -26.26 -2.94 -25.00
N ILE A 384 -26.70 -4.21 -25.09
CA ILE A 384 -27.24 -4.97 -23.96
C ILE A 384 -26.50 -6.31 -23.86
N PHE A 385 -25.98 -6.61 -22.67
CA PHE A 385 -25.24 -7.83 -22.35
C PHE A 385 -25.90 -8.56 -21.18
N GLU A 386 -25.84 -9.89 -21.17
CA GLU A 386 -26.32 -10.76 -20.09
C GLU A 386 -25.21 -11.70 -19.63
N THR A 387 -25.10 -11.86 -18.32
CA THR A 387 -24.16 -12.79 -17.67
C THR A 387 -24.87 -13.45 -16.47
N PRO A 388 -24.95 -14.79 -16.39
CA PRO A 388 -25.49 -15.48 -15.23
C PRO A 388 -24.71 -15.13 -13.96
N ILE A 389 -25.39 -14.96 -12.81
CA ILE A 389 -24.75 -14.55 -11.55
C ILE A 389 -23.64 -15.53 -11.10
N ALA A 390 -23.76 -16.81 -11.47
CA ALA A 390 -22.77 -17.85 -11.22
C ALA A 390 -21.36 -17.53 -11.78
N VAL A 391 -21.24 -16.69 -12.82
CA VAL A 391 -19.93 -16.24 -13.35
C VAL A 391 -19.19 -15.35 -12.34
N PHE A 392 -19.92 -14.65 -11.47
CA PHE A 392 -19.35 -13.81 -10.41
C PHE A 392 -19.19 -14.56 -9.07
N LYS A 393 -19.59 -15.84 -8.98
CA LYS A 393 -19.66 -16.63 -7.74
C LYS A 393 -18.44 -16.45 -6.83
N GLU A 394 -17.23 -16.63 -7.37
CA GLU A 394 -15.98 -16.52 -6.62
C GLU A 394 -15.76 -15.13 -6.01
N TYR A 395 -16.08 -14.08 -6.77
CA TYR A 395 -15.93 -12.67 -6.36
C TYR A 395 -16.97 -12.26 -5.31
N ILE A 396 -18.20 -12.78 -5.41
CA ILE A 396 -19.30 -12.46 -4.47
C ILE A 396 -19.14 -13.26 -3.17
N LEU A 397 -18.80 -14.56 -3.25
CA LEU A 397 -18.51 -15.37 -2.06
C LEU A 397 -17.26 -14.89 -1.30
N GLY A 398 -16.33 -14.25 -2.00
CA GLY A 398 -15.14 -13.63 -1.41
C GLY A 398 -15.37 -12.31 -0.67
N HIS A 399 -16.58 -11.74 -0.75
CA HIS A 399 -16.96 -10.47 -0.13
C HIS A 399 -18.25 -10.64 0.67
N ARG A 400 -18.13 -11.14 1.92
CA ARG A 400 -19.28 -11.37 2.80
C ARG A 400 -19.49 -10.20 3.74
N VAL A 401 -20.63 -9.52 3.64
CA VAL A 401 -20.99 -8.37 4.49
C VAL A 401 -22.17 -8.76 5.39
N CYS A 402 -22.01 -8.61 6.71
CA CYS A 402 -22.95 -9.13 7.70
C CYS A 402 -23.36 -10.59 7.41
N GLU A 403 -22.34 -11.44 7.19
CA GLU A 403 -22.43 -12.87 6.80
C GLU A 403 -22.96 -13.15 5.37
N GLN A 404 -23.65 -12.20 4.73
CA GLN A 404 -24.25 -12.35 3.41
C GLN A 404 -23.23 -12.12 2.29
N ALA A 405 -23.21 -12.99 1.27
CA ALA A 405 -22.33 -12.86 0.11
C ALA A 405 -22.83 -11.73 -0.81
N LEU A 406 -22.21 -10.56 -0.71
CA LEU A 406 -22.64 -9.31 -1.35
C LEU A 406 -21.71 -8.97 -2.52
N CYS A 407 -22.27 -8.65 -3.68
CA CYS A 407 -21.47 -8.30 -4.85
C CYS A 407 -20.65 -7.01 -4.59
N PRO A 408 -19.31 -7.07 -4.65
CA PRO A 408 -18.48 -5.91 -4.39
C PRO A 408 -18.54 -4.91 -5.55
N ALA A 409 -18.40 -3.62 -5.23
CA ALA A 409 -18.58 -2.54 -6.20
C ALA A 409 -17.62 -2.62 -7.40
N SER A 410 -16.42 -3.18 -7.20
CA SER A 410 -15.44 -3.45 -8.25
C SER A 410 -15.96 -4.37 -9.38
N VAL A 411 -16.85 -5.32 -9.09
CA VAL A 411 -17.43 -6.21 -10.12
C VAL A 411 -18.31 -5.41 -11.08
N TYR A 412 -19.12 -4.47 -10.56
CA TYR A 412 -19.88 -3.54 -11.40
C TYR A 412 -18.98 -2.61 -12.24
N HIS A 413 -17.81 -2.24 -11.71
CA HIS A 413 -16.85 -1.44 -12.46
C HIS A 413 -16.23 -2.22 -13.62
N GLU A 414 -15.70 -3.43 -13.39
CA GLU A 414 -15.06 -4.19 -14.48
C GLU A 414 -16.06 -4.66 -15.54
N ILE A 415 -17.29 -5.06 -15.19
CA ILE A 415 -18.28 -5.47 -16.21
C ILE A 415 -18.66 -4.32 -17.16
N VAL A 416 -18.78 -3.10 -16.64
CA VAL A 416 -19.05 -1.88 -17.44
C VAL A 416 -17.83 -1.49 -18.28
N LEU A 417 -16.63 -1.62 -17.73
CA LEU A 417 -15.38 -1.37 -18.47
C LEU A 417 -15.17 -2.40 -19.59
N ALA A 418 -15.48 -3.68 -19.36
CA ALA A 418 -15.48 -4.75 -20.36
C ALA A 418 -16.52 -4.47 -21.46
N ALA A 419 -17.76 -4.12 -21.10
CA ALA A 419 -18.82 -3.81 -22.07
C ALA A 419 -18.40 -2.66 -22.99
N SER A 420 -17.71 -1.66 -22.44
CA SER A 420 -17.20 -0.51 -23.20
C SER A 420 -15.98 -0.82 -24.07
N LYS A 421 -15.08 -1.71 -23.64
CA LYS A 421 -14.01 -2.27 -24.48
C LYS A 421 -14.64 -2.99 -25.69
N TRP A 422 -15.69 -3.79 -25.46
CA TRP A 422 -16.40 -4.52 -26.52
C TRP A 422 -17.10 -3.59 -27.52
N ILE A 423 -17.74 -2.50 -27.08
CA ILE A 423 -18.49 -1.58 -27.97
C ILE A 423 -17.58 -0.83 -28.95
N GLN A 424 -16.34 -0.50 -28.55
CA GLN A 424 -15.51 0.43 -29.30
C GLN A 424 -14.60 -0.19 -30.37
N ARG A 425 -14.36 -1.51 -30.33
CA ARG A 425 -13.73 -2.32 -31.40
C ARG A 425 -12.60 -1.66 -32.22
N ASP A 426 -11.70 -0.93 -31.56
CA ASP A 426 -10.45 -0.46 -32.19
C ASP A 426 -9.25 -1.12 -31.48
N PRO A 427 -8.49 -2.01 -32.17
CA PRO A 427 -7.37 -2.72 -31.55
C PRO A 427 -6.12 -1.86 -31.30
N GLY A 428 -6.07 -0.62 -31.80
CA GLY A 428 -4.82 0.15 -31.96
C GLY A 428 -4.45 1.13 -30.86
N GLU A 429 -5.41 1.74 -30.16
CA GLU A 429 -5.12 2.80 -29.17
C GLU A 429 -5.45 2.41 -27.73
N GLU A 430 -4.46 2.50 -26.84
CA GLU A 430 -4.72 2.51 -25.40
C GLU A 430 -5.61 3.71 -25.04
N ALA A 431 -6.77 3.44 -24.43
CA ALA A 431 -7.73 4.46 -24.05
C ALA A 431 -8.04 4.37 -22.55
N THR A 432 -7.79 5.47 -21.84
CA THR A 432 -8.17 5.62 -20.43
C THR A 432 -9.69 5.69 -20.30
N ARG A 433 -10.26 4.82 -19.47
CA ARG A 433 -11.70 4.76 -19.20
C ARG A 433 -11.98 5.27 -17.79
N ALA A 434 -12.88 6.24 -17.68
CA ALA A 434 -13.27 6.86 -16.42
C ALA A 434 -14.77 6.70 -16.20
N LEU A 435 -15.14 6.00 -15.13
CA LEU A 435 -16.49 6.02 -14.57
C LEU A 435 -16.69 7.32 -13.79
N SER A 436 -17.92 7.82 -13.75
CA SER A 436 -18.28 9.08 -13.08
C SER A 436 -19.73 9.02 -12.57
N ASN A 437 -19.96 9.59 -11.38
CA ASN A 437 -21.25 9.56 -10.68
C ASN A 437 -21.81 8.13 -10.60
N VAL A 438 -21.01 7.19 -10.08
CA VAL A 438 -21.40 5.79 -9.91
C VAL A 438 -22.20 5.66 -8.63
N LEU A 439 -23.44 5.20 -8.73
CA LEU A 439 -24.36 5.00 -7.61
C LEU A 439 -24.64 3.50 -7.42
N TYR A 440 -24.85 3.07 -6.19
CA TYR A 440 -25.20 1.67 -5.85
C TYR A 440 -26.59 1.60 -5.17
N PRO A 441 -27.72 1.57 -5.91
CA PRO A 441 -29.04 1.72 -5.31
C PRO A 441 -29.51 0.51 -4.48
N ALA A 442 -29.17 -0.71 -4.91
CA ALA A 442 -29.64 -1.95 -4.29
C ALA A 442 -28.57 -3.06 -4.26
N PRO A 443 -28.48 -3.89 -3.20
CA PRO A 443 -27.51 -4.98 -3.11
C PRO A 443 -27.82 -6.10 -4.12
N LEU A 444 -26.77 -6.70 -4.69
CA LEU A 444 -26.84 -7.98 -5.43
C LEU A 444 -26.22 -9.07 -4.55
N LEU A 445 -26.99 -10.10 -4.23
CA LEU A 445 -26.57 -11.19 -3.35
C LEU A 445 -26.45 -12.50 -4.13
N TYR A 446 -25.54 -13.37 -3.70
CA TYR A 446 -25.37 -14.71 -4.29
C TYR A 446 -25.76 -15.83 -3.31
N SER A 447 -26.55 -16.77 -3.81
CA SER A 447 -26.82 -18.08 -3.19
C SER A 447 -26.65 -19.18 -4.25
N GLU A 448 -26.41 -20.42 -3.83
CA GLU A 448 -26.32 -21.58 -4.75
C GLU A 448 -27.64 -21.82 -5.54
N GLU A 449 -28.76 -21.38 -4.97
CA GLU A 449 -30.11 -21.47 -5.54
C GLU A 449 -30.44 -20.28 -6.47
N SER A 450 -29.57 -19.27 -6.55
CA SER A 450 -29.84 -18.05 -7.32
C SER A 450 -29.76 -18.29 -8.83
N SER A 451 -30.89 -18.14 -9.51
CA SER A 451 -31.00 -18.16 -10.97
C SER A 451 -30.85 -16.77 -11.61
N ALA A 452 -30.32 -15.78 -10.88
CA ALA A 452 -30.26 -14.40 -11.34
C ALA A 452 -29.35 -14.22 -12.58
N ILE A 453 -29.84 -13.42 -13.53
CA ILE A 453 -29.12 -12.98 -14.72
C ILE A 453 -28.78 -11.50 -14.51
N VAL A 454 -27.49 -11.17 -14.52
CA VAL A 454 -27.01 -9.78 -14.48
C VAL A 454 -27.04 -9.23 -15.90
N ARG A 455 -27.75 -8.13 -16.10
CA ARG A 455 -27.88 -7.43 -17.38
C ARG A 455 -27.22 -6.06 -17.33
N VAL A 456 -26.42 -5.76 -18.35
CA VAL A 456 -25.72 -4.47 -18.49
C VAL A 456 -26.21 -3.75 -19.72
N TYR A 457 -26.65 -2.50 -19.52
CA TYR A 457 -27.08 -1.58 -20.54
C TYR A 457 -26.02 -0.49 -20.72
N ILE A 458 -25.59 -0.24 -21.96
CA ILE A 458 -24.72 0.89 -22.32
C ILE A 458 -25.41 1.74 -23.40
N LYS A 459 -25.72 3.00 -23.08
CA LYS A 459 -26.34 3.97 -23.99
C LYS A 459 -25.35 5.12 -24.28
N PRO A 460 -25.11 5.52 -25.54
CA PRO A 460 -24.29 6.69 -25.82
C PRO A 460 -24.98 7.97 -25.36
N GLY A 461 -24.21 8.86 -24.74
CA GLY A 461 -24.66 10.20 -24.38
C GLY A 461 -24.74 11.15 -25.58
N GLY A 462 -25.12 12.40 -25.31
CA GLY A 462 -25.34 13.44 -26.34
C GLY A 462 -24.11 13.81 -27.19
N ASP A 463 -22.91 13.40 -26.78
CA ASP A 463 -21.69 13.46 -27.60
C ASP A 463 -21.27 12.03 -27.98
N HIS A 464 -21.77 11.59 -29.13
CA HIS A 464 -21.95 10.18 -29.52
C HIS A 464 -20.67 9.34 -29.71
N LYS A 465 -19.48 9.90 -29.49
CA LYS A 465 -18.19 9.22 -29.72
C LYS A 465 -17.42 8.85 -28.45
N THR A 466 -17.65 9.51 -27.31
CA THR A 466 -16.77 9.34 -26.12
C THR A 466 -17.45 9.25 -24.76
N ASN A 467 -18.73 9.58 -24.66
CA ASN A 467 -19.47 9.58 -23.39
C ASN A 467 -20.67 8.63 -23.49
N TYR A 468 -20.90 7.82 -22.46
CA TYR A 468 -21.99 6.85 -22.35
C TYR A 468 -22.62 6.94 -20.95
N SER A 469 -23.89 6.57 -20.82
CA SER A 469 -24.49 6.18 -19.55
C SER A 469 -24.55 4.66 -19.47
N PHE A 470 -24.45 4.12 -18.25
CA PHE A 470 -24.56 2.69 -18.01
C PHE A 470 -25.51 2.38 -16.86
N THR A 471 -26.13 1.19 -16.93
CA THR A 471 -26.96 0.62 -15.88
C THR A 471 -26.65 -0.88 -15.78
N VAL A 472 -26.43 -1.37 -14.57
CA VAL A 472 -26.28 -2.79 -14.23
C VAL A 472 -27.48 -3.18 -13.36
N ALA A 473 -28.26 -4.13 -13.85
CA ALA A 473 -29.45 -4.64 -13.18
C ALA A 473 -29.42 -6.17 -13.11
N SER A 474 -30.30 -6.77 -12.32
CA SER A 474 -30.55 -8.22 -12.38
C SER A 474 -32.02 -8.57 -12.37
N TYR A 475 -32.34 -9.75 -12.90
CA TYR A 475 -33.66 -10.38 -12.85
C TYR A 475 -33.48 -11.91 -12.76
N ASN A 476 -34.48 -12.65 -12.29
CA ASN A 476 -34.37 -14.11 -12.13
C ASN A 476 -34.64 -14.83 -13.47
N ALA A 477 -33.92 -15.92 -13.76
CA ALA A 477 -34.20 -16.71 -14.95
C ALA A 477 -35.63 -17.29 -14.88
N GLY A 478 -36.51 -16.81 -15.76
CA GLY A 478 -37.92 -17.16 -15.80
C GLY A 478 -38.89 -16.05 -15.37
N SER A 479 -38.41 -14.95 -14.77
CA SER A 479 -39.23 -13.74 -14.55
C SER A 479 -39.23 -12.84 -15.80
N ASP A 480 -40.19 -11.91 -15.88
CA ASP A 480 -40.19 -10.88 -16.92
C ASP A 480 -38.90 -10.05 -16.82
N PRO A 481 -38.07 -9.96 -17.88
CA PRO A 481 -36.85 -9.17 -17.86
C PRO A 481 -37.07 -7.65 -17.78
N GLN A 482 -38.31 -7.14 -17.76
CA GLN A 482 -38.64 -5.77 -17.36
C GLN A 482 -38.72 -5.60 -15.83
N GLN A 483 -39.01 -6.65 -15.08
CA GLN A 483 -39.04 -6.67 -13.61
C GLN A 483 -37.61 -6.89 -13.06
N GLN A 484 -36.76 -5.88 -13.25
CA GLN A 484 -35.34 -5.92 -12.90
C GLN A 484 -35.00 -4.99 -11.74
N VAL A 485 -34.06 -5.41 -10.89
CA VAL A 485 -33.52 -4.60 -9.79
C VAL A 485 -32.24 -3.89 -10.26
N ILE A 486 -32.15 -2.57 -10.09
CA ILE A 486 -30.97 -1.78 -10.48
C ILE A 486 -29.94 -1.77 -9.35
N HIS A 487 -28.75 -2.32 -9.61
CA HIS A 487 -27.69 -2.45 -8.61
C HIS A 487 -26.59 -1.40 -8.74
N CYS A 488 -26.31 -0.94 -9.96
CA CYS A 488 -25.29 0.08 -10.21
C CYS A 488 -25.64 0.92 -11.44
N GLN A 489 -25.44 2.23 -11.38
CA GLN A 489 -25.66 3.12 -12.52
C GLN A 489 -24.70 4.31 -12.51
N GLY A 490 -24.42 4.88 -13.69
CA GLY A 490 -23.56 6.06 -13.78
C GLY A 490 -23.22 6.47 -15.21
N GLN A 491 -22.16 7.27 -15.34
CA GLN A 491 -21.60 7.70 -16.61
C GLN A 491 -20.22 7.10 -16.86
N LEU A 492 -19.92 6.80 -18.11
CA LEU A 492 -18.65 6.29 -18.58
C LEU A 492 -18.09 7.21 -19.67
N LYS A 493 -16.82 7.60 -19.51
CA LYS A 493 -16.10 8.49 -20.41
C LYS A 493 -14.82 7.83 -20.88
N THR A 494 -14.66 7.70 -22.19
CA THR A 494 -13.41 7.24 -22.81
C THR A 494 -12.55 8.44 -23.17
N ARG A 495 -11.23 8.35 -22.93
CA ARG A 495 -10.23 9.39 -23.21
C ARG A 495 -8.97 8.75 -23.80
N PRO A 496 -8.17 9.45 -24.63
CA PRO A 496 -6.89 8.93 -25.12
C PRO A 496 -5.93 8.61 -23.96
N ALA A 497 -5.01 7.64 -24.14
CA ALA A 497 -3.99 7.28 -23.13
C ALA A 497 -3.18 8.48 -22.59
N ALA A 498 -2.96 9.51 -23.39
CA ALA A 498 -2.31 10.75 -22.94
C ALA A 498 -3.00 11.39 -21.71
N HIS A 499 -4.30 11.13 -21.47
CA HIS A 499 -5.00 11.59 -20.28
C HIS A 499 -4.46 10.95 -18.98
N ALA A 500 -3.89 9.74 -19.03
CA ALA A 500 -3.23 9.11 -17.90
C ALA A 500 -2.04 9.94 -17.37
N GLN A 501 -1.33 10.66 -18.26
CA GLN A 501 -0.20 11.53 -17.87
C GLN A 501 -0.61 12.67 -16.93
N LYS A 502 -1.91 13.04 -16.87
CA LYS A 502 -2.42 13.99 -15.88
C LYS A 502 -2.18 13.51 -14.44
N TYR A 503 -2.25 12.19 -14.22
CA TYR A 503 -2.05 11.58 -12.90
C TYR A 503 -0.57 11.37 -12.56
N ALA A 504 0.34 11.35 -13.54
CA ALA A 504 1.79 11.29 -13.28
C ALA A 504 2.29 12.47 -12.40
N LYS A 505 1.59 13.62 -12.46
CA LYS A 505 1.85 14.78 -11.58
C LYS A 505 1.54 14.55 -10.10
N LEU A 506 0.81 13.47 -9.75
CA LEU A 506 0.48 13.11 -8.37
C LEU A 506 1.54 12.22 -7.71
N VAL A 507 2.36 11.50 -8.49
CA VAL A 507 3.39 10.59 -7.95
C VAL A 507 4.37 11.34 -7.02
N PRO A 508 4.91 12.53 -7.36
CA PRO A 508 5.81 13.26 -6.45
C PRO A 508 5.11 13.79 -5.20
N LEU A 509 3.79 14.06 -5.27
CA LEU A 509 3.00 14.51 -4.13
C LEU A 509 2.79 13.33 -3.15
N MET A 510 2.52 12.14 -3.67
CA MET A 510 2.39 10.92 -2.88
C MET A 510 3.71 10.46 -2.27
N GLU A 511 4.83 10.57 -3.00
CA GLU A 511 6.17 10.30 -2.42
C GLU A 511 6.52 11.28 -1.29
N ARG A 512 6.16 12.57 -1.39
CA ARG A 512 6.31 13.53 -0.28
C ARG A 512 5.43 13.17 0.92
N GLN A 513 4.18 12.78 0.71
CA GLN A 513 3.29 12.35 1.79
C GLN A 513 3.81 11.05 2.44
N LYS A 514 4.40 10.14 1.66
CA LYS A 514 5.09 8.94 2.15
C LYS A 514 6.34 9.28 2.97
N GLU A 515 7.12 10.31 2.62
CA GLU A 515 8.16 10.82 3.50
C GLU A 515 7.59 11.32 4.85
N ARG A 516 6.39 11.93 4.88
CA ARG A 516 5.71 12.29 6.15
C ARG A 516 5.45 11.06 7.02
N PHE A 517 4.90 9.99 6.44
CA PHE A 517 4.70 8.69 7.11
C PHE A 517 6.00 7.99 7.57
N LEU A 518 7.18 8.48 7.17
CA LEU A 518 8.49 7.93 7.53
C LEU A 518 9.32 8.85 8.46
N ARG A 519 8.95 10.13 8.63
CA ARG A 519 9.73 11.13 9.37
C ARG A 519 9.19 11.52 10.74
N VAL A 520 7.94 11.19 11.06
CA VAL A 520 7.29 11.60 12.32
C VAL A 520 7.76 10.71 13.48
N ASP A 521 8.02 11.31 14.65
CA ASP A 521 8.26 10.60 15.90
C ASP A 521 7.15 9.57 16.17
N GLN A 522 7.51 8.40 16.71
CA GLN A 522 6.66 7.19 16.75
C GLN A 522 5.40 7.28 17.64
N SER A 523 4.94 8.47 18.03
CA SER A 523 3.89 8.70 19.02
C SER A 523 2.47 8.92 18.46
N SER A 524 2.28 9.25 17.18
CA SER A 524 0.94 9.55 16.62
C SER A 524 0.47 8.64 15.46
N THR A 525 1.38 8.04 14.69
CA THR A 525 1.02 7.21 13.53
C THR A 525 0.69 5.78 13.97
N GLN A 526 -0.51 5.28 13.62
CA GLN A 526 -0.93 3.91 13.92
C GLN A 526 -0.59 2.97 12.76
N VAL A 527 -0.15 1.74 13.05
CA VAL A 527 0.23 0.75 12.03
C VAL A 527 -0.58 -0.53 12.20
N PHE A 528 -1.33 -0.90 11.16
CA PHE A 528 -2.13 -2.13 11.10
C PHE A 528 -1.51 -3.10 10.10
N LEU A 529 -1.13 -4.28 10.55
CA LEU A 529 -0.65 -5.37 9.69
C LEU A 529 -1.82 -6.18 9.13
N ARG A 530 -1.64 -6.82 7.97
CA ARG A 530 -2.64 -7.68 7.29
C ARG A 530 -3.47 -8.53 8.24
N LYS A 531 -2.82 -9.22 9.17
CA LYS A 531 -3.47 -10.13 10.13
C LYS A 531 -4.47 -9.38 11.03
N ALA A 532 -4.06 -8.26 11.63
CA ALA A 532 -4.94 -7.43 12.44
C ALA A 532 -6.08 -6.83 11.60
N LEU A 533 -5.76 -6.37 10.38
CA LEU A 533 -6.72 -5.75 9.46
C LEU A 533 -7.87 -6.70 9.10
N TYR A 534 -7.54 -7.88 8.56
CA TYR A 534 -8.53 -8.81 8.00
C TYR A 534 -9.10 -9.82 9.01
N GLU A 535 -8.40 -10.16 10.10
CA GLU A 535 -8.93 -11.11 11.09
C GLU A 535 -9.66 -10.42 12.25
N LYS A 536 -9.32 -9.16 12.59
CA LYS A 536 -9.87 -8.47 13.78
C LYS A 536 -10.73 -7.24 13.48
N VAL A 537 -10.36 -6.39 12.52
CA VAL A 537 -11.10 -5.14 12.29
C VAL A 537 -12.18 -5.30 11.23
N PHE A 538 -11.85 -5.82 10.05
CA PHE A 538 -12.85 -5.98 9.00
C PHE A 538 -13.95 -6.99 9.39
N THR A 539 -13.62 -8.07 10.11
CA THR A 539 -14.56 -9.13 10.55
C THR A 539 -15.76 -8.64 11.37
N ARG A 540 -15.73 -7.41 11.92
CA ARG A 540 -16.90 -6.75 12.52
C ARG A 540 -18.05 -6.55 11.52
N VAL A 541 -17.74 -6.42 10.24
CA VAL A 541 -18.68 -6.02 9.17
C VAL A 541 -18.51 -6.87 7.90
N VAL A 542 -17.27 -7.06 7.45
CA VAL A 542 -16.92 -7.68 6.16
C VAL A 542 -15.87 -8.79 6.35
N THR A 543 -16.19 -9.99 5.89
CA THR A 543 -15.24 -11.11 5.81
C THR A 543 -14.76 -11.25 4.37
N TYR A 544 -13.46 -10.99 4.17
CA TYR A 544 -12.77 -11.08 2.87
C TYR A 544 -12.07 -12.43 2.71
N SER A 545 -12.30 -13.13 1.59
CA SER A 545 -11.50 -14.30 1.21
C SER A 545 -10.07 -13.91 0.82
N GLU A 546 -9.16 -14.88 0.78
CA GLU A 546 -7.74 -14.66 0.42
C GLU A 546 -7.55 -13.88 -0.88
N LEU A 547 -8.49 -14.02 -1.85
CA LEU A 547 -8.51 -13.27 -3.10
C LEU A 547 -8.41 -11.75 -2.86
N TYR A 548 -9.19 -11.21 -1.92
CA TYR A 548 -9.28 -9.78 -1.62
C TYR A 548 -8.27 -9.30 -0.57
N GLN A 549 -7.47 -10.20 0.03
CA GLN A 549 -6.52 -9.86 1.11
C GLN A 549 -5.19 -9.30 0.60
N MET A 550 -5.27 -8.23 -0.21
CA MET A 550 -4.10 -7.61 -0.85
C MET A 550 -3.29 -6.71 0.07
N VAL A 551 -3.92 -6.12 1.09
CA VAL A 551 -3.26 -5.15 1.98
C VAL A 551 -2.32 -5.88 2.95
N GLN A 552 -1.02 -5.58 2.86
CA GLN A 552 0.02 -6.16 3.72
C GLN A 552 0.20 -5.34 5.01
N SER A 553 0.17 -4.02 4.89
CA SER A 553 0.13 -3.09 6.03
C SER A 553 -0.60 -1.79 5.66
N VAL A 554 -1.15 -1.11 6.66
CA VAL A 554 -1.69 0.25 6.58
C VAL A 554 -1.06 1.10 7.67
N ARG A 555 -0.49 2.25 7.31
CA ARG A 555 -0.14 3.31 8.26
C ARG A 555 -1.23 4.37 8.21
N ILE A 556 -1.72 4.79 9.37
CA ILE A 556 -2.75 5.83 9.52
C ILE A 556 -2.20 7.01 10.32
N ASP A 557 -2.42 8.20 9.80
CA ASP A 557 -2.13 9.49 10.41
C ASP A 557 -3.38 10.37 10.28
N GLN A 558 -4.16 10.48 11.37
CA GLN A 558 -5.47 11.14 11.40
C GLN A 558 -6.45 10.54 10.37
N ASP A 559 -6.90 11.34 9.40
CA ASP A 559 -7.82 10.93 8.32
C ASP A 559 -7.10 10.41 7.07
N GLU A 560 -5.76 10.33 7.08
CA GLU A 560 -4.97 9.89 5.93
C GLU A 560 -4.32 8.54 6.18
N ALA A 561 -4.19 7.72 5.12
CA ALA A 561 -3.55 6.42 5.22
C ALA A 561 -2.70 6.06 4.00
N LEU A 562 -1.60 5.36 4.28
CA LEU A 562 -0.73 4.75 3.29
C LEU A 562 -0.71 3.23 3.51
N ALA A 563 -1.27 2.50 2.56
CA ALA A 563 -1.29 1.05 2.53
C ALA A 563 -0.26 0.49 1.55
N VAL A 564 0.45 -0.55 1.97
CA VAL A 564 1.30 -1.36 1.08
C VAL A 564 0.53 -2.61 0.69
N CYS A 565 0.40 -2.86 -0.60
CA CYS A 565 -0.45 -3.89 -1.17
C CYS A 565 0.32 -4.83 -2.11
N ARG A 566 -0.13 -6.08 -2.20
CA ARG A 566 0.46 -7.15 -3.02
C ARG A 566 -0.65 -8.10 -3.45
N PHE A 567 -0.61 -8.61 -4.68
CA PHE A 567 -1.55 -9.65 -5.10
C PHE A 567 -1.33 -10.94 -4.28
N PRO A 568 -2.39 -11.72 -3.94
CA PRO A 568 -2.22 -13.04 -3.36
C PRO A 568 -1.50 -13.98 -4.33
N ASN A 569 -0.89 -15.06 -3.85
CA ASN A 569 -0.22 -16.05 -4.71
C ASN A 569 -1.23 -16.96 -5.45
N SER A 570 -1.92 -16.43 -6.46
CA SER A 570 -2.78 -17.21 -7.35
C SER A 570 -2.51 -16.86 -8.83
N GLN A 571 -2.47 -17.86 -9.70
CA GLN A 571 -2.31 -17.61 -11.14
C GLN A 571 -3.67 -17.25 -11.75
N GLY A 572 -3.84 -16.00 -12.18
CA GLY A 572 -5.10 -15.48 -12.73
C GLY A 572 -4.91 -14.63 -13.97
N GLU A 573 -5.91 -14.60 -14.86
CA GLU A 573 -5.91 -13.74 -16.05
C GLU A 573 -5.79 -12.25 -15.68
N PRO A 574 -5.20 -11.39 -16.55
CA PRO A 574 -5.09 -9.95 -16.28
C PRO A 574 -6.42 -9.21 -16.04
N SER A 575 -7.53 -9.74 -16.55
CA SER A 575 -8.89 -9.25 -16.28
C SER A 575 -9.28 -9.39 -14.80
N ARG A 576 -8.84 -10.47 -14.15
CA ARG A 576 -9.14 -10.79 -12.74
C ARG A 576 -8.38 -9.87 -11.79
N ALA A 577 -7.17 -9.46 -12.17
CA ALA A 577 -6.32 -8.54 -11.38
C ALA A 577 -6.99 -7.18 -11.15
N ASN A 578 -7.52 -6.57 -12.22
CA ASN A 578 -8.12 -5.24 -12.18
C ASN A 578 -9.33 -5.16 -11.24
N THR A 579 -10.21 -6.16 -11.23
CA THR A 579 -11.41 -6.19 -10.38
C THR A 579 -11.02 -6.11 -8.91
N VAL A 580 -10.19 -7.04 -8.45
CA VAL A 580 -9.83 -7.14 -7.04
C VAL A 580 -8.96 -5.95 -6.60
N MET A 581 -8.05 -5.50 -7.46
CA MET A 581 -7.28 -4.25 -7.30
C MET A 581 -8.18 -3.03 -7.07
N MET A 582 -9.23 -2.85 -7.87
CA MET A 582 -10.16 -1.72 -7.71
C MET A 582 -10.89 -1.73 -6.37
N ASP A 583 -11.15 -2.92 -5.82
CA ASP A 583 -11.79 -3.08 -4.52
C ASP A 583 -10.86 -2.61 -3.38
N VAL A 584 -9.55 -2.82 -3.48
CA VAL A 584 -8.58 -2.38 -2.46
C VAL A 584 -8.62 -0.87 -2.21
N LEU A 585 -8.89 -0.04 -3.23
CA LEU A 585 -9.04 1.41 -3.05
C LEU A 585 -10.26 1.75 -2.17
N LEU A 586 -11.34 0.96 -2.28
CA LEU A 586 -12.52 1.06 -1.42
C LEU A 586 -12.24 0.47 -0.02
N HIS A 587 -11.43 -0.60 0.09
CA HIS A 587 -11.09 -1.23 1.37
C HIS A 587 -10.27 -0.28 2.26
N VAL A 588 -9.21 0.33 1.73
CA VAL A 588 -8.31 1.19 2.51
C VAL A 588 -9.05 2.47 2.94
N ALA A 589 -9.79 3.10 2.04
CA ALA A 589 -10.63 4.26 2.37
C ALA A 589 -11.77 3.89 3.35
N GLY A 590 -12.42 2.74 3.16
CA GLY A 590 -13.47 2.25 4.05
C GLY A 590 -12.96 1.87 5.43
N PHE A 591 -11.72 1.36 5.54
CA PHE A 591 -11.07 1.07 6.81
C PHE A 591 -10.86 2.34 7.64
N VAL A 592 -10.26 3.38 7.04
CA VAL A 592 -10.09 4.69 7.69
C VAL A 592 -11.46 5.29 8.06
N ALA A 593 -12.46 5.17 7.19
CA ALA A 593 -13.81 5.66 7.46
C ALA A 593 -14.49 4.97 8.65
N ASN A 594 -14.14 3.72 8.97
CA ASN A 594 -14.74 2.94 10.05
C ASN A 594 -13.90 2.92 11.34
N LEU A 595 -12.67 3.46 11.35
CA LEU A 595 -11.73 3.32 12.46
C LEU A 595 -12.24 3.98 13.76
N ASN A 596 -12.85 5.16 13.65
CA ASN A 596 -13.30 6.00 14.76
C ASN A 596 -14.83 6.02 14.91
N ILE A 597 -15.54 4.98 14.42
CA ILE A 597 -17.00 4.87 14.47
C ILE A 597 -17.45 3.96 15.61
N GLU A 598 -18.56 4.33 16.26
CA GLU A 598 -19.20 3.57 17.34
C GLU A 598 -19.42 2.09 17.01
N ASN A 599 -19.48 1.24 18.04
CA ASN A 599 -19.51 -0.22 17.87
C ASN A 599 -20.78 -0.75 17.20
N ASP A 600 -21.87 0.02 17.16
CA ASP A 600 -23.13 -0.35 16.51
C ASP A 600 -23.33 0.33 15.14
N GLU A 601 -22.32 1.06 14.63
CA GLU A 601 -22.37 1.77 13.34
C GLU A 601 -21.33 1.28 12.33
N VAL A 602 -21.61 1.54 11.04
CA VAL A 602 -20.74 1.20 9.91
C VAL A 602 -20.86 2.25 8.80
N CYS A 603 -19.73 2.58 8.18
CA CYS A 603 -19.63 3.42 6.99
C CYS A 603 -19.56 2.56 5.72
N ILE A 604 -20.53 2.72 4.79
CA ILE A 604 -20.64 1.97 3.53
C ILE A 604 -20.58 2.93 2.33
N CYS A 605 -19.81 2.61 1.30
CA CYS A 605 -19.74 3.42 0.08
C CYS A 605 -21.06 3.37 -0.72
N LYS A 606 -21.80 4.50 -0.79
CA LYS A 606 -23.04 4.63 -1.58
C LYS A 606 -22.84 5.23 -2.98
N GLU A 607 -21.77 5.99 -3.17
CA GLU A 607 -21.47 6.69 -4.42
C GLU A 607 -19.95 6.81 -4.63
N VAL A 608 -19.49 6.72 -5.89
CA VAL A 608 -18.14 7.14 -6.31
C VAL A 608 -18.24 8.19 -7.41
N LYS A 609 -17.87 9.45 -7.10
CA LYS A 609 -17.93 10.56 -8.07
C LYS A 609 -17.04 10.35 -9.30
N SER A 610 -15.88 9.73 -9.16
CA SER A 610 -15.09 9.28 -10.31
C SER A 610 -14.17 8.11 -9.97
N ALA A 611 -14.22 7.04 -10.77
CA ALA A 611 -13.28 5.93 -10.73
C ALA A 611 -12.57 5.82 -12.08
N THR A 612 -11.25 5.97 -12.12
CA THR A 612 -10.45 5.98 -13.35
C THR A 612 -9.35 4.93 -13.27
N MET A 613 -9.35 4.00 -14.21
CA MET A 613 -8.23 3.06 -14.40
C MET A 613 -7.34 3.61 -15.53
N THR A 614 -6.07 3.86 -15.24
CA THR A 614 -5.14 4.47 -16.20
C THR A 614 -4.55 3.44 -17.16
N ARG A 615 -4.28 2.23 -16.67
CA ARG A 615 -3.73 1.07 -17.39
C ARG A 615 -4.10 -0.23 -16.67
N ASN A 616 -4.05 -1.36 -17.37
CA ASN A 616 -4.22 -2.68 -16.74
C ASN A 616 -2.93 -3.09 -15.99
N ILE A 617 -3.05 -4.02 -15.04
CA ILE A 617 -1.89 -4.67 -14.38
C ILE A 617 -2.00 -6.20 -14.57
N PRO A 618 -0.91 -6.89 -14.95
CA PRO A 618 -0.88 -8.35 -14.92
C PRO A 618 -0.93 -8.85 -13.48
N PHE A 619 -1.72 -9.90 -13.21
CA PHE A 619 -1.72 -10.57 -11.91
C PHE A 619 -0.31 -11.13 -11.64
N SER A 620 0.43 -10.46 -10.76
CA SER A 620 1.86 -10.68 -10.58
C SER A 620 2.31 -10.24 -9.19
N ASP A 621 3.47 -10.74 -8.77
CA ASP A 621 3.99 -10.56 -7.41
C ASP A 621 4.50 -9.12 -7.12
N THR A 622 4.20 -8.17 -7.99
CA THR A 622 4.57 -6.76 -7.83
C THR A 622 3.77 -6.12 -6.70
N THR A 623 4.48 -5.47 -5.78
CA THR A 623 3.88 -4.59 -4.79
C THR A 623 3.42 -3.27 -5.42
N PHE A 624 2.39 -2.70 -4.85
CA PHE A 624 1.87 -1.37 -5.16
C PHE A 624 1.41 -0.71 -3.87
N GLU A 625 1.32 0.61 -3.86
CA GLU A 625 0.92 1.40 -2.69
C GLU A 625 -0.43 2.04 -2.95
N VAL A 626 -1.30 2.07 -1.94
CA VAL A 626 -2.58 2.78 -1.96
C VAL A 626 -2.54 3.88 -0.92
N TYR A 627 -2.58 5.12 -1.39
CA TYR A 627 -2.82 6.28 -0.54
C TYR A 627 -4.31 6.59 -0.51
N CYS A 628 -4.87 6.88 0.66
CA CYS A 628 -6.17 7.53 0.77
C CYS A 628 -6.16 8.71 1.74
N SER A 629 -7.07 9.65 1.47
CA SER A 629 -7.35 10.80 2.33
C SER A 629 -8.86 10.86 2.51
N ASN A 630 -9.29 10.70 3.76
CA ASN A 630 -10.69 10.72 4.15
C ASN A 630 -11.07 12.11 4.67
N LEU A 631 -12.38 12.36 4.68
CA LEU A 631 -12.96 13.58 5.19
C LEU A 631 -14.33 13.32 5.77
N GLU A 632 -14.46 13.46 7.09
CA GLU A 632 -15.76 13.62 7.72
C GLU A 632 -16.35 15.02 7.46
N ILE A 633 -17.62 15.07 7.04
CA ILE A 633 -18.37 16.31 6.89
C ILE A 633 -19.35 16.41 8.05
N ALA A 634 -18.99 17.13 9.11
CA ALA A 634 -19.71 17.21 10.39
C ALA A 634 -21.18 17.67 10.36
N ALA A 635 -21.72 18.04 9.19
CA ALA A 635 -23.14 18.37 8.98
C ALA A 635 -23.93 17.23 8.28
N THR A 636 -23.29 16.10 7.98
CA THR A 636 -23.87 14.98 7.24
C THR A 636 -23.32 13.64 7.75
N ASN A 637 -24.14 12.59 7.74
CA ASN A 637 -23.71 11.22 8.05
C ASN A 637 -22.87 10.57 6.92
N VAL A 638 -21.98 11.34 6.29
CA VAL A 638 -21.19 10.95 5.12
C VAL A 638 -19.73 11.35 5.29
N ILE A 639 -18.85 10.36 5.16
CA ILE A 639 -17.40 10.55 5.01
C ILE A 639 -17.06 10.49 3.52
N ILE A 640 -16.36 11.49 2.99
CA ILE A 640 -15.88 11.51 1.60
C ILE A 640 -14.42 11.11 1.57
N ALA A 641 -14.03 10.19 0.70
CA ALA A 641 -12.64 9.78 0.53
C ALA A 641 -12.17 9.83 -0.94
N ASP A 642 -10.89 10.15 -1.11
CA ASP A 642 -10.13 10.00 -2.35
C ASP A 642 -9.05 8.94 -2.13
N ALA A 643 -8.84 8.03 -3.09
CA ALA A 643 -7.81 7.00 -3.05
C ALA A 643 -7.05 6.85 -4.38
N TYR A 644 -5.77 6.50 -4.28
CA TYR A 644 -4.82 6.46 -5.39
C TYR A 644 -3.92 5.24 -5.27
N ALA A 645 -3.93 4.36 -6.26
CA ALA A 645 -3.01 3.24 -6.35
C ALA A 645 -1.80 3.59 -7.24
N VAL A 646 -0.58 3.31 -6.80
CA VAL A 646 0.69 3.65 -7.46
C VAL A 646 1.67 2.47 -7.40
N ASP A 647 2.41 2.22 -8.48
CA ASP A 647 3.63 1.38 -8.46
C ASP A 647 4.87 2.18 -8.93
N SER A 648 6.00 1.49 -9.10
CA SER A 648 7.25 2.05 -9.63
C SER A 648 7.16 2.68 -11.03
N ARG A 649 6.08 2.48 -11.77
CA ARG A 649 5.79 3.11 -13.07
C ARG A 649 4.78 4.25 -12.97
N GLY A 650 4.28 4.55 -11.76
CA GLY A 650 3.38 5.66 -11.46
C GLY A 650 1.95 5.23 -11.15
N VAL A 651 1.01 6.17 -11.26
CA VAL A 651 -0.40 5.96 -10.90
C VAL A 651 -1.05 4.89 -11.77
N ILE A 652 -1.81 4.02 -11.10
CA ILE A 652 -2.53 2.86 -11.65
C ILE A 652 -4.01 3.21 -11.77
N ALA A 653 -4.62 3.50 -10.62
CA ALA A 653 -6.05 3.74 -10.47
C ALA A 653 -6.28 4.93 -9.53
N VAL A 654 -7.34 5.70 -9.80
CA VAL A 654 -7.71 6.87 -9.01
C VAL A 654 -9.21 6.87 -8.78
N PHE A 655 -9.61 6.79 -7.51
CA PHE A 655 -10.98 6.88 -7.05
C PHE A 655 -11.14 8.20 -6.30
N LYS A 656 -12.17 8.98 -6.64
CA LYS A 656 -12.42 10.31 -6.08
C LYS A 656 -13.86 10.50 -5.69
N GLY A 657 -14.08 11.17 -4.57
CA GLY A 657 -15.40 11.43 -4.02
C GLY A 657 -16.15 10.14 -3.74
N MET A 658 -15.50 9.18 -3.08
CA MET A 658 -16.16 7.99 -2.54
C MET A 658 -16.95 8.41 -1.30
N ALA A 659 -18.28 8.31 -1.34
CA ALA A 659 -19.16 8.75 -0.27
C ALA A 659 -19.55 7.55 0.61
N PHE A 660 -18.94 7.46 1.80
CA PHE A 660 -19.22 6.46 2.82
C PHE A 660 -20.33 6.95 3.76
N GLN A 661 -21.52 6.38 3.66
CA GLN A 661 -22.69 6.67 4.49
C GLN A 661 -22.62 5.90 5.81
N ARG A 662 -22.78 6.59 6.95
CA ARG A 662 -22.99 5.95 8.26
C ARG A 662 -24.40 5.36 8.35
N VAL A 663 -24.49 4.09 8.77
CA VAL A 663 -25.73 3.38 9.09
C VAL A 663 -25.53 2.50 10.33
N LYS A 664 -26.62 2.17 11.04
CA LYS A 664 -26.58 1.22 12.16
C LYS A 664 -26.42 -0.22 11.65
N LEU A 665 -25.49 -0.96 12.23
CA LEU A 665 -25.07 -2.30 11.81
C LEU A 665 -26.23 -3.32 11.89
N THR A 666 -27.09 -3.21 12.90
CA THR A 666 -28.29 -4.04 13.08
C THR A 666 -29.28 -3.89 11.92
N ARG A 667 -29.59 -2.65 11.53
CA ARG A 667 -30.46 -2.34 10.39
C ARG A 667 -29.88 -2.87 9.08
N MET A 668 -28.58 -2.69 8.86
CA MET A 668 -27.88 -3.21 7.68
C MET A 668 -27.98 -4.75 7.61
N ALA A 669 -27.68 -5.45 8.71
CA ALA A 669 -27.76 -6.90 8.76
C ALA A 669 -29.18 -7.42 8.51
N GLN A 670 -30.20 -6.74 9.04
CA GLN A 670 -31.61 -7.07 8.81
C GLN A 670 -32.01 -6.86 7.33
N ALA A 671 -31.66 -5.72 6.73
CA ALA A 671 -31.95 -5.43 5.32
C ALA A 671 -31.27 -6.44 4.36
N LEU A 672 -30.01 -6.81 4.63
CA LEU A 672 -29.31 -7.82 3.84
C LEU A 672 -29.91 -9.23 4.01
N ARG A 673 -30.36 -9.61 5.21
CA ARG A 673 -31.06 -10.89 5.45
C ARG A 673 -32.42 -10.93 4.73
N LEU A 674 -33.17 -9.82 4.71
CA LEU A 674 -34.43 -9.71 3.96
C LEU A 674 -34.21 -9.81 2.43
N ALA A 675 -33.17 -9.15 1.91
CA ALA A 675 -32.79 -9.27 0.50
C ALA A 675 -32.33 -10.70 0.14
N ALA A 676 -31.60 -11.38 1.03
CA ALA A 676 -31.19 -12.78 0.84
C ALA A 676 -32.42 -13.70 0.77
N ALA A 677 -33.39 -13.54 1.67
CA ALA A 677 -34.63 -14.32 1.68
C ALA A 677 -35.44 -14.16 0.39
N ARG A 678 -35.53 -12.93 -0.17
CA ARG A 678 -36.17 -12.68 -1.48
C ARG A 678 -35.45 -13.39 -2.65
N SER A 679 -34.14 -13.62 -2.52
CA SER A 679 -33.31 -14.22 -3.57
C SER A 679 -33.45 -15.76 -3.69
N GLY A 680 -33.98 -16.43 -2.67
CA GLY A 680 -34.14 -17.91 -2.63
C GLY A 680 -35.55 -18.44 -2.95
N HIS A 681 -36.57 -17.58 -3.10
CA HIS A 681 -37.95 -18.02 -3.25
C HIS A 681 -38.39 -18.21 -4.71
N SER A 682 -38.07 -19.37 -5.29
CA SER A 682 -38.67 -19.81 -6.56
C SER A 682 -38.83 -21.33 -6.64
N HIS A 683 -39.72 -21.92 -5.83
CA HIS A 683 -40.54 -23.08 -6.20
C HIS A 683 -41.60 -23.39 -5.12
N GLN A 684 -42.82 -22.86 -5.26
CA GLN A 684 -44.01 -23.50 -4.69
C GLN A 684 -44.54 -24.51 -5.71
N SER A 685 -44.29 -25.80 -5.48
CA SER A 685 -44.86 -26.88 -6.29
C SER A 685 -46.33 -27.10 -5.95
N VAL A 686 -47.23 -26.77 -6.88
CA VAL A 686 -48.65 -27.16 -6.81
C VAL A 686 -48.75 -28.69 -6.98
N PRO A 687 -49.59 -29.41 -6.21
CA PRO A 687 -49.62 -30.86 -6.26
C PRO A 687 -50.35 -31.37 -7.51
N ILE A 688 -49.73 -32.32 -8.22
CA ILE A 688 -50.36 -33.11 -9.28
C ILE A 688 -50.56 -34.53 -8.76
N GLU A 689 -51.82 -34.97 -8.69
CA GLU A 689 -52.22 -36.29 -8.21
C GLU A 689 -52.67 -37.18 -9.38
N ARG A 690 -52.02 -38.37 -9.52
CA ARG A 690 -52.45 -39.65 -10.16
C ARG A 690 -51.22 -40.42 -10.66
N ALA A 691 -51.12 -41.74 -10.58
CA ALA A 691 -51.92 -42.73 -9.86
C ALA A 691 -51.06 -43.99 -9.58
N LYS A 692 -51.48 -44.82 -8.61
CA LYS A 692 -50.77 -46.04 -8.19
C LYS A 692 -50.83 -47.16 -9.24
N LEU A 693 -49.77 -47.96 -9.31
CA LEU A 693 -49.85 -49.40 -9.57
C LEU A 693 -49.01 -50.14 -8.51
N VAL A 694 -49.49 -51.31 -8.08
CA VAL A 694 -49.09 -51.99 -6.83
C VAL A 694 -48.67 -53.43 -7.13
N ALA A 695 -47.57 -53.90 -6.53
CA ALA A 695 -47.44 -55.15 -5.75
C ALA A 695 -45.95 -55.59 -5.64
N PRO A 696 -45.53 -56.42 -4.66
CA PRO A 696 -46.19 -56.85 -3.42
C PRO A 696 -45.35 -56.64 -2.12
N LYS A 697 -45.98 -56.84 -0.95
CA LYS A 697 -45.37 -57.21 0.36
C LYS A 697 -45.79 -58.67 0.68
N PRO A 698 -45.19 -59.43 1.62
CA PRO A 698 -44.38 -59.07 2.80
C PRO A 698 -42.98 -59.76 2.83
N SER A 699 -42.03 -59.51 3.76
CA SER A 699 -42.10 -59.58 5.24
C SER A 699 -40.97 -58.81 5.93
N ALA A 700 -41.12 -58.56 7.24
CA ALA A 700 -40.15 -57.80 8.05
C ALA A 700 -38.97 -58.66 8.54
N PRO A 701 -37.82 -58.03 8.82
CA PRO A 701 -37.33 -58.05 10.20
C PRO A 701 -36.84 -56.68 10.72
N ASN A 702 -36.78 -56.56 12.05
CA ASN A 702 -36.26 -55.41 12.79
C ASN A 702 -34.74 -55.25 12.62
N SER A 703 -34.24 -54.00 12.57
CA SER A 703 -33.30 -53.40 13.55
C SER A 703 -32.63 -52.14 12.99
N LYS A 704 -32.32 -51.16 13.85
CA LYS A 704 -31.57 -49.95 13.50
C LYS A 704 -30.07 -50.25 13.34
N PRO A 705 -29.37 -49.70 12.34
CA PRO A 705 -27.93 -49.45 12.42
C PRO A 705 -27.65 -48.23 13.32
N PRO A 706 -26.45 -48.13 13.94
CA PRO A 706 -26.15 -47.12 14.97
C PRO A 706 -25.54 -45.82 14.40
N ASP A 707 -25.59 -44.75 15.20
CA ASP A 707 -24.73 -43.57 15.02
C ASP A 707 -23.26 -43.95 15.17
N MET A 708 -22.40 -43.43 14.28
CA MET A 708 -20.95 -43.56 14.39
C MET A 708 -20.36 -42.25 14.96
N PRO A 709 -19.56 -42.31 16.04
CA PRO A 709 -18.86 -41.12 16.55
C PRO A 709 -17.76 -40.69 15.56
N VAL A 710 -17.59 -39.38 15.38
CA VAL A 710 -16.47 -38.82 14.63
C VAL A 710 -15.22 -38.87 15.51
N ASP A 711 -14.24 -39.68 15.12
CA ASP A 711 -12.98 -39.81 15.83
C ASP A 711 -12.13 -38.53 15.69
N LYS A 712 -11.86 -37.86 16.81
CA LYS A 712 -11.07 -36.61 16.89
C LYS A 712 -9.55 -36.86 16.94
N GLN A 713 -9.10 -38.08 17.24
CA GLN A 713 -7.68 -38.40 17.44
C GLN A 713 -6.75 -38.01 16.27
N PRO A 714 -7.07 -38.28 14.98
CA PRO A 714 -6.15 -37.93 13.89
C PRO A 714 -5.94 -36.41 13.74
N ALA A 715 -6.96 -35.59 14.02
CA ALA A 715 -6.83 -34.13 14.00
C ALA A 715 -5.94 -33.62 15.16
N ILE A 716 -6.06 -34.22 16.35
CA ILE A 716 -5.22 -33.91 17.51
C ILE A 716 -3.75 -34.24 17.22
N ARG A 717 -3.47 -35.43 16.65
CA ARG A 717 -2.10 -35.82 16.24
C ARG A 717 -1.52 -34.89 15.18
N GLU A 718 -2.29 -34.44 14.20
CA GLU A 718 -1.80 -33.47 13.20
C GLU A 718 -1.42 -32.12 13.84
N ILE A 719 -2.20 -31.66 14.83
CA ILE A 719 -1.93 -30.42 15.56
C ILE A 719 -0.66 -30.54 16.41
N ILE A 720 -0.48 -31.65 17.14
CA ILE A 720 0.74 -31.94 17.90
C ILE A 720 1.94 -32.05 16.96
N ALA A 721 1.83 -32.79 15.85
CA ALA A 721 2.90 -32.95 14.86
C ALA A 721 3.36 -31.60 14.30
N ARG A 722 2.40 -30.73 13.93
CA ARG A 722 2.69 -29.41 13.38
C ARG A 722 3.32 -28.46 14.39
N THR A 723 2.93 -28.54 15.66
CA THR A 723 3.50 -27.72 16.75
C THR A 723 4.94 -28.16 17.08
N CYS A 724 5.20 -29.48 17.07
CA CYS A 724 6.55 -30.05 17.22
C CYS A 724 7.43 -29.97 15.95
N ASN A 725 6.87 -29.56 14.80
CA ASN A 725 7.50 -29.67 13.48
C ASN A 725 7.99 -31.10 13.16
N LEU A 726 7.14 -32.09 13.41
CA LEU A 726 7.28 -33.52 13.09
C LEU A 726 6.29 -33.94 11.99
N GLU A 727 6.54 -35.07 11.33
CA GLU A 727 5.52 -35.71 10.48
C GLU A 727 4.52 -36.49 11.35
N ALA A 728 3.22 -36.36 11.06
CA ALA A 728 2.15 -37.00 11.82
C ALA A 728 2.20 -38.54 11.82
N SER A 729 2.89 -39.13 10.84
CA SER A 729 3.21 -40.56 10.75
C SER A 729 4.10 -41.09 11.89
N ASN A 730 4.82 -40.22 12.60
CA ASN A 730 5.75 -40.59 13.67
C ASN A 730 5.16 -40.42 15.08
N LEU A 731 3.88 -40.06 15.22
CA LEU A 731 3.21 -39.94 16.52
C LEU A 731 2.32 -41.16 16.79
N VAL A 732 2.74 -41.95 17.77
CA VAL A 732 1.97 -43.06 18.35
C VAL A 732 1.41 -42.61 19.71
N ALA A 733 0.29 -43.15 20.18
CA ALA A 733 -0.42 -42.69 21.38
C ALA A 733 0.49 -42.65 22.64
N ASP A 734 1.38 -43.64 22.78
CA ASP A 734 2.35 -43.79 23.88
C ASP A 734 3.58 -42.87 23.77
N THR A 735 3.66 -42.01 22.75
CA THR A 735 4.80 -41.11 22.55
C THR A 735 4.89 -40.10 23.70
N SER A 736 5.98 -40.17 24.47
CA SER A 736 6.23 -39.23 25.56
C SER A 736 6.50 -37.81 25.05
N LEU A 737 5.76 -36.83 25.58
CA LEU A 737 5.90 -35.41 25.24
C LEU A 737 7.30 -34.88 25.57
N HIS A 738 7.88 -35.32 26.70
CA HIS A 738 9.26 -34.99 27.06
C HIS A 738 10.29 -35.57 26.08
N ALA A 739 10.02 -36.74 25.48
CA ALA A 739 10.95 -37.37 24.53
C ALA A 739 10.97 -36.67 23.15
N ILE A 740 9.84 -36.06 22.73
CA ILE A 740 9.77 -35.23 21.52
C ILE A 740 10.22 -33.77 21.74
N GLY A 741 10.66 -33.44 22.96
CA GLY A 741 11.21 -32.11 23.30
C GLY A 741 10.16 -31.02 23.53
N PHE A 742 8.94 -31.40 23.90
CA PHE A 742 7.85 -30.47 24.21
C PHE A 742 8.19 -29.59 25.43
N ASP A 743 8.02 -28.28 25.31
CA ASP A 743 8.33 -27.32 26.38
C ASP A 743 7.14 -26.46 26.81
N SER A 744 7.31 -25.70 27.90
CA SER A 744 6.27 -24.85 28.50
C SER A 744 5.79 -23.71 27.60
N LEU A 745 6.55 -23.34 26.56
CA LEU A 745 6.15 -22.34 25.56
C LEU A 745 5.31 -22.99 24.45
N MET A 746 5.70 -24.20 24.02
CA MET A 746 4.93 -25.01 23.08
C MET A 746 3.57 -25.43 23.65
N MET A 747 3.41 -25.58 24.98
CA MET A 747 2.08 -25.85 25.57
C MET A 747 1.09 -24.69 25.42
N ILE A 748 1.55 -23.43 25.46
CA ILE A 748 0.69 -22.27 25.22
C ILE A 748 0.28 -22.20 23.75
N GLU A 749 1.18 -22.57 22.84
CA GLU A 749 0.88 -22.66 21.41
C GLU A 749 -0.06 -23.84 21.10
N LEU A 750 0.13 -24.98 21.76
CA LEU A 750 -0.72 -26.17 21.58
C LEU A 750 -2.13 -25.95 22.12
N SER A 751 -2.31 -25.39 23.32
CA SER A 751 -3.65 -25.08 23.86
C SER A 751 -4.40 -24.12 22.93
N SER A 752 -3.74 -23.06 22.45
CA SER A 752 -4.31 -22.15 21.46
C SER A 752 -4.65 -22.84 20.12
N ASN A 753 -3.83 -23.78 19.65
CA ASN A 753 -4.06 -24.49 18.38
C ASN A 753 -5.14 -25.57 18.49
N LEU A 754 -5.23 -26.28 19.62
CA LEU A 754 -6.28 -27.25 19.89
C LEU A 754 -7.62 -26.54 20.09
N SER A 755 -7.69 -25.51 20.94
CA SER A 755 -8.93 -24.77 21.19
C SER A 755 -9.46 -24.05 19.95
N SER A 756 -8.58 -23.50 19.10
CA SER A 756 -9.03 -22.83 17.86
C SER A 756 -9.51 -23.79 16.77
N LYS A 757 -8.98 -25.03 16.70
CA LYS A 757 -9.34 -26.00 15.67
C LYS A 757 -10.40 -27.03 16.07
N LEU A 758 -10.51 -27.35 17.36
CA LEU A 758 -11.47 -28.32 17.89
C LEU A 758 -12.67 -27.64 18.57
N HIS A 759 -12.66 -26.31 18.67
CA HIS A 759 -13.69 -25.50 19.35
C HIS A 759 -13.95 -25.95 20.81
N THR A 760 -12.91 -26.43 21.50
CA THR A 760 -12.97 -27.00 22.86
C THR A 760 -12.17 -26.12 23.83
N SER A 761 -12.67 -25.83 25.03
CA SER A 761 -11.93 -25.02 26.02
C SER A 761 -10.94 -25.88 26.79
N ILE A 762 -9.65 -25.78 26.47
CA ILE A 762 -8.61 -26.57 27.15
C ILE A 762 -7.91 -25.69 28.18
N ASP A 763 -8.07 -26.02 29.46
CA ASP A 763 -7.30 -25.40 30.53
C ASP A 763 -5.82 -25.75 30.38
N ILE A 764 -4.98 -24.71 30.34
CA ILE A 764 -3.52 -24.84 30.27
C ILE A 764 -3.01 -25.66 31.45
N SER A 765 -3.61 -25.49 32.63
CA SER A 765 -3.25 -26.19 33.87
C SER A 765 -3.43 -27.71 33.75
N ALA A 766 -4.47 -28.17 33.05
CA ALA A 766 -4.71 -29.59 32.81
C ALA A 766 -3.78 -30.15 31.72
N LEU A 767 -3.43 -29.33 30.73
CA LEU A 767 -2.48 -29.69 29.68
C LEU A 767 -1.03 -29.84 30.23
N GLU A 768 -0.67 -29.12 31.29
CA GLU A 768 0.62 -29.27 32.00
C GLU A 768 0.77 -30.62 32.72
N GLU A 769 -0.32 -31.33 33.01
CA GLU A 769 -0.28 -32.65 33.67
C GLU A 769 -0.12 -33.83 32.69
N CYS A 770 -0.35 -33.60 31.39
CA CYS A 770 -0.20 -34.58 30.31
C CYS A 770 1.27 -35.00 30.11
N LYS A 771 1.54 -36.30 29.91
CA LYS A 771 2.90 -36.88 29.75
C LYS A 771 3.10 -37.56 28.40
N THR A 772 2.01 -37.95 27.75
CA THR A 772 1.93 -38.69 26.48
C THR A 772 0.96 -38.01 25.51
N VAL A 773 0.99 -38.44 24.25
CA VAL A 773 0.02 -38.00 23.24
C VAL A 773 -1.41 -38.47 23.57
N GLU A 774 -1.54 -39.67 24.15
CA GLU A 774 -2.81 -40.23 24.62
C GLU A 774 -3.50 -39.35 25.69
N ASP A 775 -2.73 -38.81 26.64
CA ASP A 775 -3.28 -37.93 27.69
C ASP A 775 -3.96 -36.68 27.09
N ILE A 776 -3.40 -36.13 26.00
CA ILE A 776 -3.96 -34.97 25.29
C ILE A 776 -5.21 -35.37 24.48
N GLU A 777 -5.21 -36.58 23.91
CA GLU A 777 -6.38 -37.13 23.20
C GLU A 777 -7.57 -37.36 24.14
N GLN A 778 -7.30 -37.83 25.36
CA GLN A 778 -8.32 -37.98 26.41
C GLN A 778 -8.83 -36.61 26.88
N LEU A 779 -7.94 -35.65 27.18
CA LEU A 779 -8.31 -34.30 27.60
C LEU A 779 -9.21 -33.57 26.59
N CYS A 780 -9.02 -33.78 25.29
CA CYS A 780 -9.86 -33.21 24.23
C CYS A 780 -11.22 -33.91 24.01
N SER A 781 -11.48 -34.99 24.74
CA SER A 781 -12.64 -35.87 24.54
C SER A 781 -13.73 -35.73 25.62
N ASP A 782 -13.39 -35.22 26.82
CA ASP A 782 -14.24 -35.30 28.02
C ASP A 782 -15.15 -34.08 28.32
N GLU A 783 -15.16 -33.00 27.51
CA GLU A 783 -16.10 -31.87 27.70
C GLU A 783 -17.55 -32.27 27.35
N GLY A 784 -18.23 -32.92 28.31
CA GLY A 784 -19.55 -33.53 28.12
C GLY A 784 -20.48 -33.54 29.34
N GLN A 785 -20.39 -32.58 30.28
CA GLN A 785 -21.44 -32.30 31.28
C GLN A 785 -21.18 -31.03 32.14
N SER A 786 -21.86 -29.92 31.85
CA SER A 786 -22.35 -28.92 32.84
C SER A 786 -22.99 -27.68 32.18
N GLY A 787 -24.26 -27.80 31.77
CA GLY A 787 -25.09 -26.65 31.40
C GLY A 787 -26.06 -26.26 32.52
N PRO A 788 -26.23 -24.97 32.87
CA PRO A 788 -27.29 -24.54 33.79
C PRO A 788 -28.68 -24.62 33.14
N THR A 789 -29.67 -25.06 33.91
CA THR A 789 -31.05 -25.29 33.48
C THR A 789 -31.79 -23.98 33.13
N PRO A 790 -32.59 -23.92 32.05
CA PRO A 790 -33.46 -22.79 31.78
C PRO A 790 -34.71 -22.82 32.67
N ILE A 791 -35.15 -21.65 33.15
CA ILE A 791 -36.48 -21.48 33.73
C ILE A 791 -37.46 -21.12 32.61
N SER A 792 -38.52 -21.91 32.50
CA SER A 792 -39.63 -21.73 31.58
C SER A 792 -40.71 -20.86 32.22
N GLU A 793 -41.18 -19.84 31.50
CA GLU A 793 -42.59 -19.46 31.52
C GLU A 793 -43.08 -19.34 30.08
N ALA A 794 -44.21 -19.99 29.81
CA ALA A 794 -44.87 -20.01 28.52
C ALA A 794 -46.37 -19.86 28.78
N GLU A 795 -47.04 -18.99 28.02
CA GLU A 795 -48.48 -19.15 27.78
C GLU A 795 -48.78 -19.09 26.28
N THR A 796 -49.48 -20.14 25.85
CA THR A 796 -50.08 -20.33 24.54
C THR A 796 -51.35 -19.50 24.38
N VAL A 797 -51.82 -19.29 23.14
CA VAL A 797 -53.18 -19.71 22.72
C VAL A 797 -53.31 -19.63 21.19
N ASP A 798 -54.19 -20.49 20.67
CA ASP A 798 -54.36 -20.85 19.27
C ASP A 798 -55.02 -19.82 18.33
N SER A 799 -54.92 -20.17 17.04
CA SER A 799 -55.58 -19.61 15.87
C SER A 799 -57.11 -19.42 15.96
N VAL A 800 -57.61 -18.34 15.32
CA VAL A 800 -58.98 -18.24 14.77
C VAL A 800 -58.93 -17.61 13.37
N THR A 801 -59.81 -18.04 12.47
CA THR A 801 -59.75 -17.79 11.02
C THR A 801 -60.89 -16.88 10.51
N MET A 802 -60.60 -16.07 9.47
CA MET A 802 -61.54 -15.36 8.55
C MET A 802 -62.36 -14.18 9.15
N PRO A 803 -62.94 -13.26 8.32
CA PRO A 803 -62.77 -12.98 6.88
C PRO A 803 -62.43 -11.50 6.55
N THR A 804 -62.32 -11.18 5.25
CA THR A 804 -62.02 -9.85 4.67
C THR A 804 -63.20 -8.85 4.62
N THR A 805 -62.94 -7.57 4.89
CA THR A 805 -63.79 -6.39 4.56
C THR A 805 -62.92 -5.14 4.31
N PRO A 806 -63.43 -4.07 3.65
CA PRO A 806 -62.58 -3.02 3.05
C PRO A 806 -62.10 -1.91 4.01
N ALA A 807 -60.99 -1.28 3.59
CA ALA A 807 -60.24 -0.20 4.24
C ALA A 807 -61.05 1.06 4.60
N THR A 808 -60.62 1.78 5.64
CA THR A 808 -61.26 2.97 6.25
C THR A 808 -60.22 4.04 6.61
N PRO A 809 -60.57 5.21 7.20
CA PRO A 809 -59.58 6.25 7.56
C PRO A 809 -58.43 5.79 8.48
N ALA A 810 -58.53 4.61 9.08
CA ALA A 810 -57.46 3.93 9.78
C ALA A 810 -56.22 3.69 8.89
N ASP A 811 -56.39 3.45 7.58
CA ASP A 811 -55.30 3.03 6.70
C ASP A 811 -54.32 4.17 6.34
N LYS A 812 -54.77 5.44 6.28
CA LYS A 812 -53.85 6.60 6.23
C LYS A 812 -53.06 6.73 7.52
N LEU A 813 -53.70 6.50 8.67
CA LEU A 813 -53.03 6.51 9.96
C LEU A 813 -52.04 5.35 10.10
N LEU A 814 -52.33 4.20 9.51
CA LEU A 814 -51.48 3.00 9.48
C LEU A 814 -50.26 3.19 8.58
N ILE A 815 -50.42 3.78 7.39
CA ILE A 815 -49.28 4.12 6.53
C ILE A 815 -48.41 5.19 7.21
N ALA A 816 -49.02 6.23 7.79
CA ALA A 816 -48.30 7.24 8.54
C ALA A 816 -47.60 6.66 9.80
N SER A 817 -48.20 5.68 10.50
CA SER A 817 -47.55 5.02 11.64
C SER A 817 -46.42 4.09 11.21
N ILE A 818 -46.58 3.31 10.14
CA ILE A 818 -45.52 2.47 9.58
C ILE A 818 -44.34 3.33 9.11
N ILE A 819 -44.59 4.45 8.44
CA ILE A 819 -43.54 5.42 8.06
C ILE A 819 -42.91 6.03 9.31
N ALA A 820 -43.69 6.52 10.26
CA ALA A 820 -43.19 7.10 11.52
C ALA A 820 -42.30 6.12 12.30
N GLU A 821 -42.73 4.87 12.47
CA GLU A 821 -41.97 3.81 13.12
C GLU A 821 -40.69 3.43 12.36
N THR A 822 -40.73 3.38 11.03
CA THR A 822 -39.55 3.06 10.21
C THR A 822 -38.51 4.18 10.27
N CYS A 823 -38.96 5.45 10.30
CA CYS A 823 -38.08 6.62 10.36
C CYS A 823 -37.65 6.98 11.79
N GLY A 824 -38.36 6.50 12.83
CA GLY A 824 -38.23 6.98 14.21
C GLY A 824 -38.80 8.39 14.44
N ALA A 825 -39.71 8.83 13.56
CA ALA A 825 -40.32 10.16 13.61
C ALA A 825 -41.63 10.15 14.44
N HIS A 826 -42.05 11.30 14.97
CA HIS A 826 -43.36 11.39 15.63
C HIS A 826 -44.47 11.40 14.58
N ILE A 827 -45.57 10.65 14.78
CA ILE A 827 -46.62 10.47 13.75
C ILE A 827 -47.23 11.80 13.25
N THR A 828 -47.21 12.86 14.06
CA THR A 828 -47.68 14.20 13.68
C THR A 828 -46.74 14.98 12.75
N SER A 829 -45.50 14.50 12.56
CA SER A 829 -44.52 15.06 11.60
C SER A 829 -44.60 14.41 10.22
N VAL A 830 -45.22 13.23 10.12
CA VAL A 830 -45.47 12.54 8.85
C VAL A 830 -46.76 13.08 8.23
N LYS A 831 -46.62 14.18 7.45
CA LYS A 831 -47.72 14.72 6.64
C LYS A 831 -47.57 14.28 5.19
N SER A 832 -48.69 14.12 4.48
CA SER A 832 -48.72 13.64 3.10
C SER A 832 -47.85 14.46 2.13
N ASP A 833 -47.65 15.75 2.39
CA ASP A 833 -46.86 16.67 1.57
C ASP A 833 -45.35 16.72 1.87
N VAL A 834 -44.84 15.94 2.84
CA VAL A 834 -43.40 15.90 3.16
C VAL A 834 -42.65 14.98 2.20
N GLU A 835 -41.46 15.41 1.76
CA GLU A 835 -40.54 14.60 0.95
C GLU A 835 -39.94 13.45 1.78
N LEU A 836 -39.85 12.26 1.19
CA LEU A 836 -39.38 11.04 1.87
C LEU A 836 -37.90 11.18 2.31
N GLU A 837 -37.06 11.86 1.52
CA GLU A 837 -35.68 12.19 1.89
C GLU A 837 -35.62 13.12 3.13
N ALA A 838 -36.57 14.04 3.28
CA ALA A 838 -36.64 14.95 4.43
C ALA A 838 -37.12 14.26 5.71
N LEU A 839 -37.80 13.11 5.59
CA LEU A 839 -38.10 12.19 6.70
C LEU A 839 -36.93 11.22 7.02
N GLY A 840 -35.83 11.28 6.25
CA GLY A 840 -34.65 10.44 6.46
C GLY A 840 -34.74 9.05 5.82
N ILE A 841 -35.71 8.81 4.93
CA ILE A 841 -35.90 7.52 4.25
C ILE A 841 -34.84 7.37 3.15
N ASP A 842 -33.89 6.46 3.36
CA ASP A 842 -32.85 6.09 2.38
C ASP A 842 -33.14 4.76 1.66
N SER A 843 -32.25 4.35 0.76
CA SER A 843 -32.41 3.12 -0.03
C SER A 843 -32.36 1.82 0.79
N LEU A 844 -31.85 1.85 2.03
CA LEU A 844 -31.91 0.71 2.97
C LEU A 844 -33.23 0.72 3.74
N MET A 845 -33.67 1.89 4.21
CA MET A 845 -34.99 2.06 4.84
C MET A 845 -36.13 1.74 3.87
N MET A 846 -35.98 1.97 2.57
CA MET A 846 -36.97 1.57 1.56
C MET A 846 -37.19 0.05 1.51
N ILE A 847 -36.17 -0.77 1.77
CA ILE A 847 -36.30 -2.24 1.83
C ILE A 847 -37.09 -2.65 3.09
N GLU A 848 -36.83 -2.00 4.23
CA GLU A 848 -37.57 -2.25 5.46
C GLU A 848 -39.02 -1.75 5.36
N LEU A 849 -39.24 -0.56 4.78
CA LEU A 849 -40.54 0.03 4.54
C LEU A 849 -41.36 -0.84 3.59
N GLU A 850 -40.77 -1.33 2.49
CA GLU A 850 -41.40 -2.29 1.58
C GLU A 850 -41.80 -3.57 2.33
N ALA A 851 -40.91 -4.13 3.16
CA ALA A 851 -41.20 -5.35 3.93
C ALA A 851 -42.31 -5.15 4.98
N ARG A 852 -42.37 -3.98 5.65
CA ARG A 852 -43.43 -3.64 6.62
C ARG A 852 -44.77 -3.33 5.93
N LEU A 853 -44.77 -2.64 4.78
CA LEU A 853 -45.96 -2.42 3.96
C LEU A 853 -46.48 -3.71 3.32
N GLN A 854 -45.65 -4.75 3.18
CA GLN A 854 -46.01 -6.10 2.74
C GLN A 854 -46.54 -7.02 3.87
N SER A 855 -46.73 -6.51 5.10
CA SER A 855 -47.32 -7.27 6.21
C SER A 855 -48.79 -7.65 5.97
N PRO A 856 -49.30 -8.76 6.55
CA PRO A 856 -50.63 -9.31 6.23
C PRO A 856 -51.82 -8.41 6.64
N SER A 857 -51.57 -7.33 7.37
CA SER A 857 -52.55 -6.30 7.72
C SER A 857 -52.84 -5.30 6.59
N ASN A 858 -52.04 -5.25 5.52
CA ASN A 858 -52.23 -4.31 4.41
C ASN A 858 -52.66 -5.02 3.12
N SER A 859 -53.74 -4.54 2.48
CA SER A 859 -54.49 -5.33 1.47
C SER A 859 -53.92 -5.30 0.04
N LYS A 860 -52.86 -4.54 -0.23
CA LYS A 860 -52.29 -4.37 -1.58
C LYS A 860 -50.75 -4.46 -1.55
N LYS A 861 -50.19 -5.44 -2.28
CA LYS A 861 -48.74 -5.59 -2.43
C LYS A 861 -48.19 -4.53 -3.38
N LEU A 862 -47.54 -3.50 -2.83
CA LEU A 862 -46.73 -2.55 -3.59
C LEU A 862 -45.43 -3.21 -4.03
N SER A 863 -45.03 -2.98 -5.29
CA SER A 863 -43.76 -3.48 -5.80
C SER A 863 -42.61 -2.53 -5.50
N SER A 864 -41.39 -3.08 -5.41
CA SER A 864 -40.15 -2.33 -5.20
C SER A 864 -39.93 -1.21 -6.22
N LEU A 865 -40.38 -1.40 -7.48
CA LEU A 865 -40.26 -0.40 -8.54
C LEU A 865 -41.21 0.79 -8.31
N GLU A 866 -42.48 0.54 -7.99
CA GLU A 866 -43.48 1.58 -7.73
C GLU A 866 -43.10 2.46 -6.53
N LEU A 867 -42.59 1.84 -5.46
CA LEU A 867 -42.09 2.57 -4.28
C LEU A 867 -40.85 3.42 -4.59
N SER A 868 -39.97 2.97 -5.51
CA SER A 868 -38.76 3.72 -5.89
C SER A 868 -39.02 5.02 -6.67
N GLU A 869 -40.23 5.19 -7.21
CA GLU A 869 -40.64 6.40 -7.94
C GLU A 869 -41.35 7.44 -7.03
N CYS A 870 -41.73 7.06 -5.81
CA CYS A 870 -42.33 7.97 -4.83
C CYS A 870 -41.35 9.05 -4.36
N ARG A 871 -41.82 10.29 -4.21
CA ARG A 871 -41.02 11.38 -3.63
C ARG A 871 -41.61 11.92 -2.33
N THR A 872 -42.92 11.79 -2.15
CA THR A 872 -43.66 12.27 -0.98
C THR A 872 -44.49 11.16 -0.34
N VAL A 873 -44.86 11.33 0.92
CA VAL A 873 -45.77 10.41 1.63
C VAL A 873 -47.10 10.21 0.87
N ARG A 874 -47.62 11.29 0.25
CA ARG A 874 -48.80 11.27 -0.62
C ARG A 874 -48.69 10.33 -1.81
N ASP A 875 -47.48 10.11 -2.34
CA ASP A 875 -47.29 9.20 -3.48
C ASP A 875 -47.46 7.74 -3.04
N ILE A 876 -47.00 7.39 -1.83
CA ILE A 876 -47.22 6.08 -1.20
C ILE A 876 -48.71 5.89 -0.87
N GLU A 877 -49.37 6.89 -0.27
CA GLU A 877 -50.81 6.87 0.03
C GLU A 877 -51.67 6.66 -1.24
N ARG A 878 -51.27 7.26 -2.38
CA ARG A 878 -51.94 7.10 -3.68
C ARG A 878 -51.79 5.70 -4.24
N LEU A 879 -50.58 5.12 -4.24
CA LEU A 879 -50.35 3.78 -4.75
C LEU A 879 -51.08 2.71 -3.91
N ALA A 880 -51.18 2.95 -2.60
CA ALA A 880 -52.00 2.17 -1.66
C ALA A 880 -53.52 2.28 -1.89
N ASN A 881 -53.98 3.10 -2.84
CA ASN A 881 -55.35 3.16 -3.33
C ASN A 881 -56.38 3.78 -2.36
N ILE A 882 -55.93 4.70 -1.48
CA ILE A 882 -56.82 5.44 -0.58
C ILE A 882 -57.31 6.72 -1.30
N ASP A 883 -58.44 6.62 -2.00
CA ASP A 883 -59.00 7.74 -2.76
C ASP A 883 -59.49 8.89 -1.84
N ASP A 884 -59.04 10.11 -2.15
CA ASP A 884 -59.62 11.34 -1.61
C ASP A 884 -60.94 11.65 -2.32
N ALA A 885 -62.06 11.52 -1.60
CA ALA A 885 -63.36 11.96 -2.08
C ALA A 885 -63.36 13.50 -2.27
N LYS A 886 -63.47 13.96 -3.51
CA LYS A 886 -63.69 15.38 -3.84
C LYS A 886 -65.04 15.87 -3.32
N PRO A 887 -65.10 17.07 -2.73
CA PRO A 887 -66.25 17.96 -2.81
C PRO A 887 -66.02 19.02 -3.90
N ALA A 888 -67.07 19.36 -4.65
CA ALA A 888 -67.08 20.53 -5.53
C ALA A 888 -67.89 21.66 -4.88
N GLN A 889 -67.32 22.88 -4.92
CA GLN A 889 -67.94 24.21 -4.94
C GLN A 889 -69.15 24.54 -4.03
N VAL A 890 -68.95 25.56 -3.18
CA VAL A 890 -69.92 26.64 -2.94
C VAL A 890 -69.19 27.99 -3.12
N GLU A 891 -69.90 28.99 -3.62
CA GLU A 891 -69.41 30.35 -3.96
C GLU A 891 -69.08 31.19 -2.69
N VAL A 892 -68.29 32.26 -2.73
CA VAL A 892 -68.66 33.70 -2.98
C VAL A 892 -67.39 34.51 -2.60
N GLU A 893 -66.93 35.61 -3.21
CA GLU A 893 -67.40 36.48 -4.31
C GLU A 893 -66.18 36.98 -5.17
N ILE A 894 -66.32 38.11 -5.89
CA ILE A 894 -65.27 38.85 -6.61
C ILE A 894 -65.35 40.34 -6.22
N SER A 895 -64.22 41.01 -5.98
CA SER A 895 -64.12 42.45 -6.29
C SER A 895 -62.75 42.84 -6.87
N SER A 896 -62.81 43.35 -8.10
CA SER A 896 -61.74 44.05 -8.85
C SER A 896 -61.91 45.58 -8.59
N PRO A 897 -61.04 46.55 -9.02
CA PRO A 897 -60.43 46.58 -10.37
C PRO A 897 -59.03 47.25 -10.59
N LEU A 898 -58.37 46.80 -11.66
CA LEU A 898 -57.64 47.54 -12.72
C LEU A 898 -56.98 48.93 -12.47
N SER A 899 -55.63 48.95 -12.53
CA SER A 899 -54.78 49.75 -13.47
C SER A 899 -54.73 51.30 -13.36
N PRO A 900 -53.66 52.04 -13.78
CA PRO A 900 -53.04 51.98 -15.12
C PRO A 900 -51.49 52.12 -15.21
N ARG A 901 -50.99 52.07 -16.45
CA ARG A 901 -49.59 52.22 -16.92
C ARG A 901 -49.03 53.65 -16.79
N ILE A 902 -47.70 53.82 -16.84
CA ILE A 902 -46.98 54.70 -17.82
C ILE A 902 -45.44 54.52 -17.74
N LEU A 903 -44.75 54.87 -18.84
CA LEU A 903 -43.29 54.92 -19.00
C LEU A 903 -42.59 55.82 -17.95
N GLY A 904 -41.35 55.46 -17.59
CA GLY A 904 -40.43 56.34 -16.86
C GLY A 904 -38.99 55.82 -16.92
N GLU A 905 -38.10 56.58 -17.55
CA GLU A 905 -36.66 56.32 -17.56
C GLU A 905 -35.99 56.69 -16.23
N ILE A 906 -34.87 56.04 -15.92
CA ILE A 906 -33.82 56.48 -14.99
C ILE A 906 -34.24 56.66 -13.51
N THR A 907 -33.93 55.66 -12.67
CA THR A 907 -32.97 55.81 -11.55
C THR A 907 -32.66 54.48 -10.85
N GLN A 908 -31.38 54.32 -10.49
CA GLN A 908 -30.75 53.32 -9.62
C GLN A 908 -31.68 52.34 -8.84
N SER A 909 -31.66 51.06 -9.21
CA SER A 909 -32.07 49.98 -8.30
C SER A 909 -30.90 49.59 -7.37
N PRO A 910 -31.11 49.44 -6.06
CA PRO A 910 -30.07 48.95 -5.16
C PRO A 910 -29.77 47.48 -5.45
N VAL A 911 -28.48 47.15 -5.52
CA VAL A 911 -28.04 45.75 -5.53
C VAL A 911 -28.38 45.16 -4.16
N LEU A 912 -29.18 44.10 -4.12
CA LEU A 912 -29.28 43.25 -2.94
C LEU A 912 -27.91 42.61 -2.73
N GLU A 913 -27.20 43.08 -1.70
CA GLU A 913 -25.91 42.51 -1.30
C GLU A 913 -26.10 41.03 -0.96
N ALA A 914 -25.44 40.15 -1.73
CA ALA A 914 -25.32 38.76 -1.33
C ALA A 914 -24.43 38.71 -0.08
N GLU A 915 -25.02 38.35 1.07
CA GLU A 915 -24.31 38.23 2.34
C GLU A 915 -22.99 37.47 2.16
N LYS A 916 -21.85 38.10 2.47
CA LYS A 916 -20.54 37.44 2.56
C LYS A 916 -20.64 36.38 3.67
N LYS A 917 -21.04 35.16 3.34
CA LYS A 917 -20.94 34.00 4.24
C LYS A 917 -19.46 33.80 4.58
N GLU A 918 -19.07 34.18 5.79
CA GLU A 918 -17.71 33.98 6.27
C GLU A 918 -17.33 32.50 6.20
N VAL A 919 -16.10 32.23 5.73
CA VAL A 919 -15.54 30.88 5.77
C VAL A 919 -15.31 30.50 7.24
N PRO A 920 -15.94 29.41 7.75
CA PRO A 920 -15.83 29.04 9.15
C PRO A 920 -14.38 28.86 9.60
N ALA A 921 -14.06 29.22 10.85
CA ALA A 921 -12.68 29.17 11.36
C ALA A 921 -12.02 27.78 11.23
N SER A 922 -12.79 26.71 11.42
CA SER A 922 -12.35 25.32 11.19
C SER A 922 -12.00 25.04 9.72
N MET A 923 -12.73 25.63 8.77
CA MET A 923 -12.43 25.53 7.34
C MET A 923 -11.21 26.38 6.96
N LYS A 924 -11.02 27.57 7.58
CA LYS A 924 -9.81 28.40 7.43
C LYS A 924 -8.56 27.65 7.90
N LEU A 925 -8.58 27.07 9.11
CA LEU A 925 -7.49 26.23 9.65
C LEU A 925 -7.16 25.04 8.74
N ARG A 926 -8.19 24.38 8.21
CA ARG A 926 -8.02 23.22 7.34
C ARG A 926 -7.48 23.56 5.95
N ILE A 927 -7.84 24.72 5.39
CA ILE A 927 -7.23 25.23 4.15
C ILE A 927 -5.77 25.64 4.40
N ALA A 928 -5.44 26.20 5.57
CA ALA A 928 -4.06 26.48 5.95
C ALA A 928 -3.19 25.22 6.03
N ALA A 929 -3.72 24.12 6.58
CA ALA A 929 -3.02 22.83 6.62
C ALA A 929 -2.82 22.22 5.23
N ILE A 930 -3.87 22.19 4.38
CA ILE A 930 -3.82 21.63 3.01
C ILE A 930 -2.81 22.37 2.11
N LEU A 931 -2.59 23.66 2.35
CA LEU A 931 -1.70 24.51 1.56
C LEU A 931 -0.37 24.84 2.30
N GLU A 932 -0.09 24.17 3.42
CA GLU A 932 1.14 24.33 4.23
C GLU A 932 1.43 25.79 4.63
N LEU A 933 0.39 26.62 4.78
CA LEU A 933 0.50 28.07 5.02
C LEU A 933 1.03 28.44 6.42
N GLN A 934 1.22 27.45 7.31
CA GLN A 934 1.73 27.69 8.66
C GLN A 934 3.26 27.78 8.73
N GLU A 935 3.98 27.17 7.77
CA GLU A 935 5.44 27.19 7.70
C GLU A 935 5.91 28.05 6.50
N GLN A 936 6.03 29.36 6.72
CA GLN A 936 6.54 30.30 5.72
C GLN A 936 7.96 30.78 6.08
N PRO A 937 8.90 30.86 5.12
CA PRO A 937 8.76 30.45 3.71
C PRO A 937 8.97 28.94 3.50
N GLU A 938 8.21 28.37 2.56
CA GLU A 938 8.30 26.95 2.17
C GLU A 938 9.64 26.65 1.47
N ILE A 939 10.23 25.47 1.70
CA ILE A 939 11.47 25.03 1.03
C ILE A 939 11.14 24.20 -0.21
N VAL A 940 11.31 24.78 -1.40
CA VAL A 940 11.07 24.09 -2.68
C VAL A 940 12.24 23.16 -3.02
N HIS A 941 13.48 23.61 -2.77
CA HIS A 941 14.71 22.84 -2.99
C HIS A 941 15.77 23.19 -1.93
N LEU A 942 16.47 22.18 -1.41
CA LEU A 942 17.69 22.32 -0.61
C LEU A 942 18.94 22.25 -1.49
N ALA A 943 20.01 22.94 -1.09
CA ALA A 943 21.33 22.76 -1.69
C ALA A 943 22.00 21.47 -1.19
N GLU A 944 22.81 20.83 -2.03
CA GLU A 944 23.56 19.61 -1.67
C GLU A 944 24.74 19.91 -0.73
N ASP A 945 24.98 19.06 0.28
CA ASP A 945 26.01 19.24 1.33
C ASP A 945 27.47 19.40 0.82
N LYS A 946 27.72 19.10 -0.45
CA LYS A 946 29.06 19.17 -1.09
C LYS A 946 29.23 20.38 -2.02
N ALA A 947 28.23 21.23 -2.15
CA ALA A 947 28.25 22.39 -3.05
C ALA A 947 28.70 23.68 -2.33
N PRO A 948 29.32 24.65 -3.06
CA PRO A 948 29.60 25.97 -2.49
C PRO A 948 28.30 26.70 -2.14
N GLN A 949 28.26 27.34 -0.96
CA GLN A 949 27.10 28.09 -0.45
C GLN A 949 26.76 29.28 -1.37
N ASN A 950 25.85 29.05 -2.31
CA ASN A 950 25.34 30.06 -3.23
C ASN A 950 24.16 30.82 -2.61
N ALA A 951 24.06 32.12 -2.92
CA ALA A 951 22.97 33.01 -2.47
C ALA A 951 21.57 32.36 -2.65
N PRO A 952 20.76 32.23 -1.58
CA PRO A 952 19.44 31.62 -1.65
C PRO A 952 18.48 32.43 -2.53
N LEU A 953 17.56 31.72 -3.20
CA LEU A 953 16.53 32.30 -4.07
C LEU A 953 15.17 32.25 -3.39
N PHE A 954 14.48 33.39 -3.30
CA PHE A 954 13.11 33.50 -2.78
C PHE A 954 12.14 33.80 -3.91
N LEU A 955 11.15 32.93 -4.13
CA LEU A 955 10.11 33.05 -5.15
C LEU A 955 8.77 33.40 -4.50
N ILE A 956 8.20 34.55 -4.87
CA ILE A 956 6.94 35.06 -4.33
C ILE A 956 5.77 34.63 -5.22
N HIS A 957 4.64 34.26 -4.60
CA HIS A 957 3.42 33.79 -5.27
C HIS A 957 2.95 34.71 -6.43
N ASP A 958 2.24 34.13 -7.40
CA ASP A 958 1.59 34.89 -8.47
C ASP A 958 0.24 35.47 -8.00
N GLY A 959 -0.60 35.93 -8.93
CA GLY A 959 -1.95 36.42 -8.58
C GLY A 959 -2.86 35.39 -7.91
N SER A 960 -2.53 34.10 -7.94
CA SER A 960 -3.28 33.04 -7.26
C SER A 960 -3.18 33.04 -5.73
N GLY A 961 -2.18 33.72 -5.17
CA GLY A 961 -1.88 33.72 -3.73
C GLY A 961 -1.08 32.51 -3.22
N ILE A 962 -0.82 31.50 -4.08
CA ILE A 962 -0.13 30.26 -3.72
C ILE A 962 1.08 29.97 -4.61
N CYS A 963 2.02 29.13 -4.14
CA CYS A 963 3.30 28.85 -4.81
C CYS A 963 3.43 27.49 -5.50
N VAL A 964 2.34 26.72 -5.63
CA VAL A 964 2.35 25.31 -6.11
C VAL A 964 3.06 25.13 -7.46
N GLN A 965 3.03 26.14 -8.34
CA GLN A 965 3.74 26.17 -9.62
C GLN A 965 5.26 26.03 -9.52
N TYR A 966 5.89 26.55 -8.46
CA TYR A 966 7.35 26.57 -8.33
C TYR A 966 7.94 25.18 -8.08
N HIS A 967 7.15 24.23 -7.58
CA HIS A 967 7.50 22.81 -7.47
C HIS A 967 7.81 22.11 -8.79
N ARG A 968 7.45 22.71 -9.92
CA ARG A 968 7.73 22.19 -11.25
C ARG A 968 9.13 22.56 -11.74
N LEU A 969 9.83 23.43 -11.01
CA LEU A 969 11.26 23.69 -11.21
C LEU A 969 12.07 22.45 -10.82
N ARG A 970 13.27 22.32 -11.41
CA ARG A 970 14.22 21.26 -11.02
C ARG A 970 15.15 21.78 -9.91
N PRO A 971 15.70 20.91 -9.06
CA PRO A 971 16.68 21.29 -8.04
C PRO A 971 17.79 22.19 -8.60
N PHE A 972 18.10 23.25 -7.86
CA PHE A 972 19.15 24.21 -8.19
C PHE A 972 20.34 24.00 -7.28
N ASN A 973 21.51 24.46 -7.71
CA ASN A 973 22.72 24.48 -6.87
C ASN A 973 22.70 25.64 -5.84
N ARG A 974 21.56 25.83 -5.16
CA ARG A 974 21.26 26.82 -4.11
C ARG A 974 19.92 26.45 -3.46
N THR A 975 19.74 26.81 -2.20
CA THR A 975 18.42 26.68 -1.55
C THR A 975 17.41 27.61 -2.22
N VAL A 976 16.20 27.09 -2.50
CA VAL A 976 15.09 27.84 -3.09
C VAL A 976 13.90 27.79 -2.16
N TYR A 977 13.42 28.97 -1.80
CA TYR A 977 12.28 29.21 -0.94
C TYR A 977 11.08 29.73 -1.74
N ALA A 978 9.87 29.37 -1.34
CA ALA A 978 8.61 29.89 -1.85
C ALA A 978 7.87 30.67 -0.75
N ILE A 979 7.23 31.77 -1.14
CA ILE A 979 6.41 32.62 -0.25
C ILE A 979 4.99 32.66 -0.79
N HIS A 980 4.10 31.89 -0.17
CA HIS A 980 2.65 32.00 -0.37
C HIS A 980 2.15 33.29 0.29
N ASP A 981 0.94 33.75 -0.03
CA ASP A 981 0.37 34.90 0.65
C ASP A 981 0.04 34.53 2.12
N PRO A 982 0.71 35.12 3.14
CA PRO A 982 0.40 34.86 4.54
C PRO A 982 -1.01 35.27 4.94
N LYS A 983 -1.71 36.04 4.10
CA LYS A 983 -3.12 36.43 4.25
C LYS A 983 -4.03 35.81 3.18
N PHE A 984 -3.64 34.70 2.54
CA PHE A 984 -4.45 34.01 1.52
C PHE A 984 -5.90 33.70 1.96
N LEU A 985 -6.14 33.49 3.26
CA LEU A 985 -7.46 33.22 3.84
C LEU A 985 -8.34 34.48 4.01
N ASP A 986 -7.77 35.66 3.81
CA ASP A 986 -8.43 36.97 3.81
C ASP A 986 -7.72 37.95 2.83
N PRO A 987 -7.85 37.73 1.49
CA PRO A 987 -7.08 38.48 0.49
C PRO A 987 -7.33 39.99 0.47
N ASP A 988 -8.50 40.43 0.95
CA ASP A 988 -8.92 41.83 1.02
C ASP A 988 -8.13 42.62 2.10
N SER A 989 -7.41 41.93 3.00
CA SER A 989 -6.74 42.53 4.17
C SER A 989 -5.36 43.16 3.89
N TRP A 990 -4.95 43.29 2.62
CA TRP A 990 -3.74 44.01 2.22
C TRP A 990 -4.05 45.46 1.83
N SER A 991 -3.32 46.41 2.42
CA SER A 991 -3.43 47.85 2.07
C SER A 991 -2.68 48.25 0.79
N GLY A 992 -2.09 47.30 0.06
CA GLY A 992 -1.37 47.51 -1.19
C GLY A 992 0.02 46.88 -1.25
N ILE A 993 0.62 46.90 -2.45
CA ILE A 993 1.92 46.26 -2.74
C ILE A 993 3.06 46.70 -1.78
N PRO A 994 3.22 47.98 -1.36
CA PRO A 994 4.27 48.36 -0.42
C PRO A 994 4.17 47.67 0.95
N ALA A 995 2.96 47.44 1.46
CA ALA A 995 2.76 46.76 2.75
C ALA A 995 3.07 45.25 2.65
N MET A 996 2.69 44.63 1.54
CA MET A 996 3.01 43.24 1.22
C MET A 996 4.53 43.04 1.06
N ALA A 997 5.17 43.91 0.27
CA ALA A 997 6.63 43.92 0.07
C ALA A 997 7.41 44.10 1.39
N GLN A 998 6.94 44.99 2.28
CA GLN A 998 7.57 45.16 3.59
C GLN A 998 7.40 43.93 4.49
N SER A 999 6.26 43.24 4.42
CA SER A 999 6.05 41.98 5.13
C SER A 999 7.01 40.89 4.63
N TYR A 1000 7.12 40.72 3.31
CA TYR A 1000 7.94 39.65 2.72
C TYR A 1000 9.44 39.94 2.89
N ALA A 1001 9.87 41.21 2.84
CA ALA A 1001 11.23 41.60 3.20
C ALA A 1001 11.59 41.20 4.65
N ARG A 1002 10.68 41.40 5.61
CA ARG A 1002 10.90 40.95 7.01
C ARG A 1002 10.95 39.43 7.14
N LEU A 1003 10.15 38.70 6.35
CA LEU A 1003 10.17 37.24 6.33
C LEU A 1003 11.54 36.73 5.82
N ILE A 1004 11.96 37.19 4.64
CA ILE A 1004 13.24 36.83 3.99
C ILE A 1004 14.43 37.12 4.91
N ALA A 1005 14.45 38.29 5.54
CA ALA A 1005 15.52 38.69 6.45
C ALA A 1005 15.59 37.86 7.76
N ARG A 1006 14.51 37.18 8.16
CA ARG A 1006 14.48 36.26 9.30
C ARG A 1006 14.92 34.84 8.93
N THR A 1007 14.70 34.42 7.68
CA THR A 1007 14.99 33.04 7.24
C THR A 1007 16.48 32.75 7.14
N THR A 1008 17.29 33.70 6.67
CA THR A 1008 18.72 33.48 6.43
C THR A 1008 19.50 34.80 6.35
N SER A 1009 20.82 34.74 6.48
CA SER A 1009 21.71 35.91 6.32
C SER A 1009 22.27 35.97 4.89
N GLY A 1010 22.28 37.17 4.32
CA GLY A 1010 22.49 37.38 2.87
C GLY A 1010 23.93 37.12 2.35
N PRO A 1011 24.15 37.26 1.03
CA PRO A 1011 23.29 37.98 0.08
C PRO A 1011 22.13 37.16 -0.49
N TYR A 1012 21.04 37.83 -0.86
CA TYR A 1012 19.79 37.22 -1.34
C TYR A 1012 19.62 37.32 -2.87
N ILE A 1013 18.83 36.42 -3.46
CA ILE A 1013 18.18 36.61 -4.77
C ILE A 1013 16.66 36.54 -4.55
N LEU A 1014 15.92 37.46 -5.15
CA LEU A 1014 14.45 37.45 -5.13
C LEU A 1014 13.90 37.18 -6.54
N GLY A 1015 12.66 36.72 -6.63
CA GLY A 1015 11.96 36.61 -7.90
C GLY A 1015 10.49 36.26 -7.71
N GLY A 1016 9.75 36.19 -8.81
CA GLY A 1016 8.35 35.80 -8.80
C GLY A 1016 7.73 35.86 -10.19
N TRP A 1017 6.60 35.18 -10.34
CA TRP A 1017 5.84 35.10 -11.58
C TRP A 1017 4.67 36.08 -11.60
N SER A 1018 4.45 36.72 -12.75
CA SER A 1018 3.36 37.68 -12.94
C SER A 1018 3.42 38.76 -11.84
N PHE A 1019 2.33 38.97 -11.10
CA PHE A 1019 2.23 39.81 -9.90
C PHE A 1019 3.40 39.64 -8.91
N GLY A 1020 3.81 38.39 -8.63
CA GLY A 1020 4.85 38.08 -7.64
C GLY A 1020 6.21 38.71 -7.94
N GLY A 1021 6.55 38.91 -9.22
CA GLY A 1021 7.79 39.59 -9.60
C GLY A 1021 7.78 41.09 -9.30
N VAL A 1022 6.60 41.74 -9.34
CA VAL A 1022 6.43 43.14 -8.92
C VAL A 1022 6.64 43.27 -7.40
N VAL A 1023 6.04 42.37 -6.63
CA VAL A 1023 6.25 42.28 -5.17
C VAL A 1023 7.72 41.96 -4.84
N ALA A 1024 8.36 41.07 -5.60
CA ALA A 1024 9.78 40.73 -5.44
C ALA A 1024 10.72 41.91 -5.72
N PHE A 1025 10.41 42.74 -6.72
CA PHE A 1025 11.16 43.96 -7.01
C PHE A 1025 11.07 44.98 -5.86
N GLU A 1026 9.87 45.25 -5.35
CA GLU A 1026 9.69 46.19 -4.24
C GLU A 1026 10.21 45.62 -2.91
N ALA A 1027 10.07 44.32 -2.64
CA ALA A 1027 10.67 43.68 -1.47
C ALA A 1027 12.22 43.76 -1.50
N ALA A 1028 12.83 43.63 -2.68
CA ALA A 1028 14.26 43.86 -2.86
C ALA A 1028 14.66 45.32 -2.59
N ARG A 1029 13.86 46.31 -3.04
CA ARG A 1029 14.08 47.73 -2.69
C ARG A 1029 14.02 47.97 -1.19
N VAL A 1030 13.04 47.38 -0.49
CA VAL A 1030 12.91 47.46 0.97
C VAL A 1030 14.11 46.84 1.68
N LEU A 1031 14.55 45.64 1.25
CA LEU A 1031 15.75 44.99 1.78
C LEU A 1031 17.01 45.85 1.58
N MET A 1032 17.24 46.38 0.37
CA MET A 1032 18.39 47.23 0.07
C MET A 1032 18.37 48.56 0.85
N ALA A 1033 17.19 49.17 1.03
CA ALA A 1033 17.03 50.35 1.88
C ALA A 1033 17.29 50.04 3.36
N GLY A 1034 16.98 48.83 3.82
CA GLY A 1034 17.33 48.30 5.14
C GLY A 1034 18.78 47.85 5.31
N GLY A 1035 19.65 48.03 4.30
CA GLY A 1035 21.06 47.67 4.34
C GLY A 1035 21.39 46.22 4.02
N TYR A 1036 20.40 45.40 3.63
CA TYR A 1036 20.60 44.00 3.26
C TYR A 1036 21.17 43.86 1.84
N ALA A 1037 22.13 42.94 1.67
CA ALA A 1037 22.75 42.68 0.37
C ALA A 1037 21.81 41.86 -0.54
N VAL A 1038 21.31 42.48 -1.62
CA VAL A 1038 20.53 41.79 -2.66
C VAL A 1038 21.36 41.70 -3.94
N THR A 1039 21.58 40.48 -4.43
CA THR A 1039 22.34 40.18 -5.65
C THR A 1039 21.56 40.57 -6.91
N GLY A 1040 20.24 40.38 -6.87
CA GLY A 1040 19.30 40.86 -7.88
C GLY A 1040 17.92 40.18 -7.83
N VAL A 1041 17.09 40.52 -8.79
CA VAL A 1041 15.67 40.14 -8.93
C VAL A 1041 15.42 39.44 -10.27
N VAL A 1042 14.73 38.28 -10.24
CA VAL A 1042 14.27 37.56 -11.43
C VAL A 1042 12.77 37.76 -11.62
N LEU A 1043 12.40 38.49 -12.66
CA LEU A 1043 11.02 38.63 -13.10
C LEU A 1043 10.68 37.45 -14.01
N ILE A 1044 9.63 36.70 -13.68
CA ILE A 1044 9.13 35.60 -14.51
C ILE A 1044 7.82 36.08 -15.14
N ASP A 1045 7.90 36.44 -16.42
CA ASP A 1045 6.84 37.07 -17.22
C ASP A 1045 6.02 38.15 -16.49
N SER A 1046 6.69 38.93 -15.64
CA SER A 1046 6.05 39.93 -14.78
C SER A 1046 5.78 41.22 -15.56
N PRO A 1047 4.53 41.68 -15.62
CA PRO A 1047 4.22 42.93 -16.30
C PRO A 1047 4.82 44.12 -15.52
N PRO A 1048 5.21 45.20 -16.19
CA PRO A 1048 5.63 46.42 -15.51
C PRO A 1048 4.45 47.03 -14.74
N PRO A 1049 4.66 47.57 -13.52
CA PRO A 1049 3.59 48.19 -12.73
C PRO A 1049 3.12 49.55 -13.26
N ILE A 1050 3.86 50.18 -14.17
CA ILE A 1050 3.52 51.51 -14.70
C ILE A 1050 2.30 51.40 -15.61
N ASN A 1051 1.21 52.10 -15.25
CA ASN A 1051 -0.06 52.15 -16.00
C ASN A 1051 -0.66 50.77 -16.30
N HIS A 1052 -0.49 49.81 -15.39
CA HIS A 1052 -0.96 48.44 -15.58
C HIS A 1052 -2.50 48.37 -15.58
N LYS A 1053 -3.09 47.87 -16.66
CA LYS A 1053 -4.53 47.54 -16.71
C LYS A 1053 -4.77 46.21 -15.97
N PRO A 1054 -5.63 46.16 -14.93
CA PRO A 1054 -6.02 44.90 -14.28
C PRO A 1054 -6.48 43.82 -15.26
N LEU A 1055 -6.36 42.56 -14.86
CA LEU A 1055 -6.94 41.44 -15.61
C LEU A 1055 -8.47 41.55 -15.59
N SER A 1056 -9.12 41.44 -16.75
CA SER A 1056 -10.58 41.50 -16.79
C SER A 1056 -11.22 40.29 -16.10
N ALA A 1057 -12.43 40.47 -15.57
CA ALA A 1057 -13.16 39.41 -14.89
C ALA A 1057 -13.39 38.18 -15.79
N ASN A 1058 -13.43 38.37 -17.11
CA ASN A 1058 -13.54 37.29 -18.09
C ASN A 1058 -12.27 36.44 -18.15
N ILE A 1059 -11.07 37.06 -18.15
CA ILE A 1059 -9.78 36.34 -18.09
C ILE A 1059 -9.65 35.60 -16.75
N ILE A 1060 -9.91 36.27 -15.62
CA ILE A 1060 -9.85 35.64 -14.28
C ILE A 1060 -10.82 34.46 -14.20
N ASN A 1061 -12.06 34.61 -14.68
CA ASN A 1061 -13.03 33.52 -14.72
C ASN A 1061 -12.64 32.40 -15.71
N ALA A 1062 -11.98 32.70 -16.82
CA ALA A 1062 -11.51 31.67 -17.77
C ALA A 1062 -10.36 30.84 -17.17
N VAL A 1063 -9.38 31.48 -16.55
CA VAL A 1063 -8.21 30.81 -15.94
C VAL A 1063 -8.59 30.07 -14.64
N THR A 1064 -9.57 30.56 -13.88
CA THR A 1064 -10.09 29.88 -12.66
C THR A 1064 -11.21 28.85 -12.94
N LYS A 1065 -11.67 28.70 -14.19
CA LYS A 1065 -12.65 27.66 -14.59
C LYS A 1065 -11.98 26.28 -14.75
N GLY A 1066 -11.77 25.61 -13.64
CA GLY A 1066 -11.64 24.15 -13.64
C GLY A 1066 -12.95 23.44 -14.00
N ASP A 1067 -12.87 22.15 -14.35
CA ASP A 1067 -14.02 21.25 -14.55
C ASP A 1067 -15.03 21.41 -13.40
N ARG A 1068 -16.23 21.94 -13.69
CA ARG A 1068 -17.26 22.27 -12.67
C ARG A 1068 -17.76 21.06 -11.86
N ASN A 1069 -17.44 19.83 -12.28
CA ASN A 1069 -17.99 18.59 -11.72
C ASN A 1069 -17.00 17.77 -10.88
N ARG A 1070 -15.88 18.33 -10.40
CA ARG A 1070 -14.77 17.52 -9.84
C ARG A 1070 -14.13 17.95 -8.51
N GLY A 1071 -14.76 18.82 -7.72
CA GLY A 1071 -14.28 19.06 -6.35
C GLY A 1071 -15.37 19.64 -5.46
N GLY A 1072 -15.69 18.92 -4.38
CA GLY A 1072 -16.67 19.30 -3.38
C GLY A 1072 -16.28 20.55 -2.57
N LEU A 1073 -17.05 20.84 -1.52
CA LEU A 1073 -17.11 22.15 -0.85
C LEU A 1073 -15.75 22.80 -0.58
N VAL A 1074 -14.76 22.07 -0.04
CA VAL A 1074 -13.41 22.63 0.23
C VAL A 1074 -12.68 23.04 -1.05
N GLY A 1075 -12.77 22.23 -2.11
CA GLY A 1075 -12.18 22.55 -3.40
C GLY A 1075 -12.90 23.72 -4.08
N GLU A 1076 -14.19 23.94 -3.78
CA GLU A 1076 -14.91 25.13 -4.20
C GLU A 1076 -14.50 26.36 -3.41
N THR A 1077 -14.36 26.26 -2.09
CA THR A 1077 -13.81 27.33 -1.23
C THR A 1077 -12.41 27.72 -1.67
N ILE A 1078 -11.50 26.77 -1.93
CA ILE A 1078 -10.15 27.07 -2.44
C ILE A 1078 -10.21 27.74 -3.83
N ARG A 1079 -11.04 27.26 -4.76
CA ARG A 1079 -11.24 27.92 -6.07
C ARG A 1079 -11.78 29.35 -5.92
N ASN A 1080 -12.66 29.59 -4.94
CA ASN A 1080 -13.20 30.92 -4.67
C ASN A 1080 -12.13 31.81 -4.02
N LEU A 1081 -11.38 31.33 -3.03
CA LEU A 1081 -10.24 32.06 -2.42
C LEU A 1081 -9.17 32.42 -3.45
N VAL A 1082 -8.79 31.49 -4.34
CA VAL A 1082 -7.88 31.77 -5.46
C VAL A 1082 -8.47 32.82 -6.41
N ARG A 1083 -9.79 32.79 -6.69
CA ARG A 1083 -10.45 33.82 -7.53
C ARG A 1083 -10.46 35.19 -6.86
N GLU A 1084 -10.76 35.26 -5.56
CA GLU A 1084 -10.73 36.51 -4.81
C GLU A 1084 -9.29 37.03 -4.64
N SER A 1085 -8.30 36.15 -4.45
CA SER A 1085 -6.87 36.52 -4.46
C SER A 1085 -6.44 37.08 -5.82
N PHE A 1086 -6.85 36.47 -6.95
CA PHE A 1086 -6.61 37.02 -8.29
C PHE A 1086 -7.24 38.41 -8.49
N LYS A 1087 -8.47 38.63 -8.01
CA LYS A 1087 -9.11 39.95 -8.06
C LYS A 1087 -8.36 40.97 -7.19
N ALA A 1088 -8.03 40.62 -5.95
CA ALA A 1088 -7.33 41.49 -5.01
C ALA A 1088 -5.94 41.86 -5.54
N CYS A 1089 -5.16 40.90 -6.01
CA CYS A 1089 -3.84 41.13 -6.60
C CYS A 1089 -3.90 41.96 -7.89
N ALA A 1090 -4.85 41.68 -8.79
CA ALA A 1090 -5.03 42.48 -10.01
C ALA A 1090 -5.48 43.92 -9.71
N GLY A 1091 -6.35 44.11 -8.71
CA GLY A 1091 -6.77 45.42 -8.22
C GLY A 1091 -5.63 46.20 -7.58
N MET A 1092 -4.87 45.56 -6.67
CA MET A 1092 -3.67 46.14 -6.07
C MET A 1092 -2.64 46.56 -7.10
N LEU A 1093 -2.41 45.75 -8.15
CA LEU A 1093 -1.45 46.07 -9.20
C LEU A 1093 -1.91 47.23 -10.10
N GLY A 1094 -3.21 47.33 -10.41
CA GLY A 1094 -3.75 48.47 -11.17
C GLY A 1094 -3.81 49.77 -10.38
N ALA A 1095 -3.97 49.70 -9.06
CA ALA A 1095 -3.93 50.86 -8.17
C ALA A 1095 -2.50 51.29 -7.77
N PHE A 1096 -1.50 50.45 -7.99
CA PHE A 1096 -0.13 50.70 -7.55
C PHE A 1096 0.59 51.71 -8.45
N GLN A 1097 0.91 52.88 -7.89
CA GLN A 1097 1.82 53.84 -8.50
C GLN A 1097 3.21 53.68 -7.91
N PRO A 1098 4.21 53.17 -8.66
CA PRO A 1098 5.56 53.04 -8.16
C PRO A 1098 6.24 54.42 -8.02
N GLU A 1099 6.96 54.62 -6.92
CA GLU A 1099 7.71 55.86 -6.67
C GLU A 1099 8.72 56.17 -7.79
N ALA A 1100 8.74 57.41 -8.26
CA ALA A 1100 9.63 57.85 -9.33
C ALA A 1100 11.11 57.86 -8.89
N VAL A 1101 11.89 56.89 -9.38
CA VAL A 1101 13.28 56.69 -8.95
C VAL A 1101 14.23 57.68 -9.62
N THR A 1102 14.99 58.44 -8.81
CA THR A 1102 16.09 59.29 -9.26
C THR A 1102 17.36 58.46 -9.50
N ARG A 1103 18.11 58.81 -10.57
CA ARG A 1103 19.30 58.08 -11.05
C ARG A 1103 20.46 57.92 -10.04
N THR A 1104 20.38 58.60 -8.90
CA THR A 1104 21.36 58.61 -7.81
C THR A 1104 21.05 57.62 -6.69
N SER A 1105 19.90 56.93 -6.71
CA SER A 1105 19.53 56.01 -5.63
C SER A 1105 20.36 54.72 -5.64
N ARG A 1106 20.98 54.39 -4.50
CA ARG A 1106 21.63 53.09 -4.25
C ARG A 1106 20.63 51.92 -4.06
N SER A 1107 19.31 52.16 -4.08
CA SER A 1107 18.28 51.16 -3.74
C SER A 1107 17.67 50.39 -4.92
N ILE A 1108 18.19 50.53 -6.15
CA ILE A 1108 17.66 49.80 -7.32
C ILE A 1108 18.34 48.42 -7.43
N PRO A 1109 17.59 47.30 -7.35
CA PRO A 1109 18.17 45.98 -7.55
C PRO A 1109 18.55 45.76 -9.02
N ARG A 1110 19.54 44.88 -9.28
CA ARG A 1110 19.78 44.35 -10.63
C ARG A 1110 18.61 43.44 -11.00
N THR A 1111 18.00 43.63 -12.16
CA THR A 1111 16.79 42.91 -12.55
C THR A 1111 16.98 42.23 -13.90
N PHE A 1112 16.30 41.10 -14.11
CA PHE A 1112 16.30 40.34 -15.36
C PHE A 1112 14.91 39.75 -15.61
N LEU A 1113 14.47 39.73 -16.88
CA LEU A 1113 13.15 39.23 -17.28
C LEU A 1113 13.23 37.90 -18.06
N LEU A 1114 12.58 36.86 -17.56
CA LEU A 1114 12.22 35.67 -18.33
C LEU A 1114 10.85 35.92 -18.96
N ARG A 1115 10.80 36.19 -20.27
CA ARG A 1115 9.62 36.67 -20.99
C ARG A 1115 8.90 35.53 -21.71
N SER A 1116 7.59 35.38 -21.52
CA SER A 1116 6.78 34.45 -22.32
C SER A 1116 6.73 34.93 -23.78
N ARG A 1117 7.12 34.05 -24.70
CA ARG A 1117 7.21 34.35 -26.13
C ARG A 1117 5.86 34.27 -26.84
N ASP A 1118 4.97 33.40 -26.38
CA ASP A 1118 3.72 33.08 -27.08
C ASP A 1118 2.54 33.87 -26.46
N GLY A 1119 1.56 34.27 -27.27
CA GLY A 1119 0.41 35.09 -26.83
C GLY A 1119 -0.75 34.26 -26.28
N PHE A 1120 -1.51 34.81 -25.33
CA PHE A 1120 -2.72 34.18 -24.78
C PHE A 1120 -3.98 34.68 -25.48
N HIS A 1121 -4.82 33.76 -25.99
CA HIS A 1121 -6.07 34.08 -26.68
C HIS A 1121 -7.25 33.27 -26.13
N LEU A 1122 -8.39 33.92 -25.90
CA LEU A 1122 -9.62 33.28 -25.41
C LEU A 1122 -10.50 32.78 -26.56
N ASN A 1123 -10.72 31.46 -26.63
CA ASN A 1123 -11.65 30.85 -27.60
C ASN A 1123 -13.11 30.97 -27.12
N THR A 1124 -13.71 32.15 -27.25
CA THR A 1124 -15.16 32.37 -27.07
C THR A 1124 -15.84 32.73 -28.38
N ARG A 1125 -16.88 31.96 -28.76
CA ARG A 1125 -17.45 31.95 -30.11
C ARG A 1125 -18.41 33.10 -30.44
N ASN A 1126 -18.47 34.13 -29.59
CA ASN A 1126 -19.17 35.40 -29.77
C ASN A 1126 -18.54 36.40 -28.79
N ASP A 1127 -17.75 37.35 -29.30
CA ASP A 1127 -17.80 38.78 -28.97
C ASP A 1127 -16.74 39.55 -29.78
N SER A 1128 -16.90 40.87 -29.86
CA SER A 1128 -16.20 41.75 -30.81
C SER A 1128 -14.70 41.93 -30.52
N PRO A 1129 -13.87 42.30 -31.53
CA PRO A 1129 -12.46 42.61 -31.32
C PRO A 1129 -12.28 43.94 -30.55
N GLY A 1130 -12.34 43.84 -29.22
CA GLY A 1130 -12.06 44.93 -28.26
C GLY A 1130 -10.80 44.66 -27.44
N LEU A 1131 -9.93 45.66 -27.32
CA LEU A 1131 -8.61 45.59 -26.69
C LEU A 1131 -8.67 45.47 -25.15
N GLU A 1132 -8.88 44.26 -24.64
CA GLU A 1132 -8.63 43.93 -23.23
C GLU A 1132 -7.29 43.19 -23.06
N ASN A 1133 -6.38 43.80 -22.29
CA ASN A 1133 -5.08 43.27 -21.90
C ASN A 1133 -4.13 42.89 -23.07
N ASP A 1134 -3.92 43.83 -24.00
CA ASP A 1134 -3.05 43.67 -25.20
C ASP A 1134 -1.68 43.03 -24.91
N TRP A 1135 -1.07 43.37 -23.76
CA TRP A 1135 0.23 42.85 -23.31
C TRP A 1135 0.24 41.33 -23.08
N LEU A 1136 -0.92 40.67 -22.93
CA LEU A 1136 -1.04 39.21 -22.88
C LEU A 1136 -1.21 38.60 -24.26
N GLN A 1137 -1.82 39.31 -25.21
CA GLN A 1137 -2.24 38.76 -26.49
C GLN A 1137 -1.17 38.90 -27.57
N ASP A 1138 -0.52 40.07 -27.68
CA ASP A 1138 0.58 40.29 -28.63
C ASP A 1138 1.94 40.26 -27.94
N ARG A 1139 2.72 39.22 -28.27
CA ARG A 1139 4.11 39.01 -27.81
C ARG A 1139 5.12 39.09 -28.96
N SER A 1140 4.77 39.70 -30.08
CA SER A 1140 5.67 39.84 -31.25
C SER A 1140 6.84 40.79 -30.99
N ASP A 1141 6.62 41.96 -30.36
CA ASP A 1141 7.68 42.88 -29.95
C ASP A 1141 8.08 42.66 -28.47
N PRO A 1142 9.36 42.37 -28.17
CA PRO A 1142 9.87 42.33 -26.80
C PRO A 1142 9.79 43.65 -26.02
N ARG A 1143 9.79 44.80 -26.70
CA ARG A 1143 9.79 46.13 -26.05
C ARG A 1143 8.59 46.35 -25.14
N THR A 1144 7.41 45.86 -25.54
CA THR A 1144 6.16 45.98 -24.78
C THR A 1144 6.26 45.38 -23.37
N SER A 1145 7.14 44.39 -23.17
CA SER A 1145 7.37 43.71 -21.89
C SER A 1145 8.49 44.33 -21.05
N ILE A 1146 9.39 45.13 -21.64
CA ILE A 1146 10.58 45.69 -20.95
C ILE A 1146 10.55 47.21 -20.77
N GLU A 1147 9.90 47.98 -21.65
CA GLU A 1147 9.98 49.46 -21.65
C GLU A 1147 9.52 50.07 -20.32
N GLY A 1148 8.43 49.59 -19.74
CA GLY A 1148 7.97 50.01 -18.41
C GLY A 1148 8.97 49.70 -17.29
N TRP A 1149 9.71 48.58 -17.38
CA TRP A 1149 10.75 48.22 -16.43
C TRP A 1149 12.04 49.01 -16.63
N GLU A 1150 12.41 49.36 -17.87
CA GLU A 1150 13.53 50.27 -18.16
C GLU A 1150 13.23 51.70 -17.68
N MET A 1151 11.98 52.17 -17.84
CA MET A 1151 11.51 53.44 -17.29
C MET A 1151 11.57 53.46 -15.75
N LEU A 1152 11.29 52.35 -15.08
CA LEU A 1152 11.33 52.22 -13.63
C LEU A 1152 12.77 52.17 -13.08
N THR A 1153 13.61 51.32 -13.67
CA THR A 1153 15.00 51.08 -13.21
C THR A 1153 16.02 52.10 -13.72
N LYS A 1154 15.65 52.91 -14.74
CA LYS A 1154 16.54 53.84 -15.47
C LYS A 1154 17.77 53.17 -16.12
N ALA A 1155 17.73 51.85 -16.29
CA ALA A 1155 18.75 51.00 -16.87
C ALA A 1155 18.15 50.12 -17.99
N LYS A 1156 19.00 49.57 -18.86
CA LYS A 1156 18.53 48.59 -19.86
C LYS A 1156 18.17 47.27 -19.19
N MET A 1157 17.03 46.69 -19.55
CA MET A 1157 16.53 45.46 -18.96
C MET A 1157 17.02 44.25 -19.78
N PRO A 1158 17.92 43.42 -19.25
CA PRO A 1158 18.24 42.14 -19.88
C PRO A 1158 17.04 41.20 -19.79
N TYR A 1159 16.68 40.60 -20.92
CA TYR A 1159 15.59 39.62 -20.99
C TYR A 1159 16.00 38.38 -21.78
N LEU A 1160 15.25 37.30 -21.59
CA LEU A 1160 15.33 36.09 -22.40
C LEU A 1160 13.92 35.53 -22.63
N ASP A 1161 13.62 35.17 -23.88
CA ASP A 1161 12.35 34.55 -24.24
C ASP A 1161 12.30 33.07 -23.80
N ILE A 1162 11.23 32.71 -23.10
CA ILE A 1162 10.87 31.35 -22.69
C ILE A 1162 9.60 30.89 -23.44
N PRO A 1163 9.45 29.57 -23.69
CA PRO A 1163 8.31 29.05 -24.46
C PRO A 1163 7.01 29.02 -23.63
N GLY A 1164 5.87 29.10 -24.32
CA GLY A 1164 4.54 29.15 -23.73
C GLY A 1164 3.97 30.57 -23.62
N ASP A 1165 2.68 30.63 -23.30
CA ASP A 1165 1.99 31.87 -22.94
C ASP A 1165 2.15 32.22 -21.44
N HIS A 1166 1.62 33.37 -21.02
CA HIS A 1166 1.70 33.87 -19.64
C HIS A 1166 1.25 32.86 -18.57
N PHE A 1167 0.27 32.01 -18.86
CA PHE A 1167 -0.30 31.03 -17.94
C PHE A 1167 0.32 29.63 -18.07
N GLN A 1168 1.08 29.38 -19.15
CA GLN A 1168 1.77 28.10 -19.41
C GLN A 1168 3.27 28.10 -19.04
N VAL A 1169 3.79 29.20 -18.47
CA VAL A 1169 5.19 29.38 -18.05
C VAL A 1169 5.77 28.16 -17.32
N PHE A 1170 5.01 27.62 -16.34
CA PHE A 1170 5.43 26.48 -15.52
C PHE A 1170 4.91 25.13 -16.02
N ASP A 1171 4.40 25.01 -17.24
CA ASP A 1171 4.07 23.68 -17.77
C ASP A 1171 5.32 22.86 -18.08
N VAL A 1172 5.24 21.55 -17.84
CA VAL A 1172 6.40 20.63 -17.80
C VAL A 1172 7.20 20.67 -19.11
N ALA A 1173 6.50 20.81 -20.24
CA ALA A 1173 7.13 20.96 -21.56
C ALA A 1173 7.91 22.28 -21.72
N ASN A 1174 7.44 23.36 -21.10
CA ASN A 1174 8.07 24.67 -21.16
C ASN A 1174 9.26 24.77 -20.20
N VAL A 1175 9.11 24.36 -18.94
CA VAL A 1175 10.22 24.30 -17.96
C VAL A 1175 11.35 23.38 -18.44
N SER A 1176 11.03 22.25 -19.06
CA SER A 1176 12.06 21.35 -19.62
C SER A 1176 12.88 22.01 -20.74
N ARG A 1177 12.30 22.96 -21.49
CA ARG A 1177 13.00 23.72 -22.53
C ARG A 1177 13.86 24.86 -21.97
N TRP A 1178 13.63 25.34 -20.75
CA TRP A 1178 14.51 26.32 -20.09
C TRP A 1178 15.93 25.76 -19.89
N LEU A 1179 16.06 24.43 -19.73
CA LEU A 1179 17.35 23.75 -19.62
C LEU A 1179 18.13 23.75 -20.94
N LEU A 1180 17.44 23.53 -22.06
CA LEU A 1180 18.04 23.56 -23.41
C LEU A 1180 18.56 24.96 -23.79
N LEU A 1181 17.91 26.02 -23.27
CA LEU A 1181 18.35 27.41 -23.42
C LEU A 1181 19.56 27.77 -22.54
N ASN A 1182 20.13 26.82 -21.78
CA ASN A 1182 21.33 26.99 -20.94
C ASN A 1182 21.27 28.14 -19.90
N ILE A 1183 20.07 28.60 -19.55
CA ILE A 1183 19.82 29.74 -18.63
C ILE A 1183 20.51 29.54 -17.26
N TRP A 1184 20.74 28.28 -16.87
CA TRP A 1184 21.12 27.85 -15.52
C TRP A 1184 22.43 27.02 -15.45
N ARG A 1185 23.28 27.03 -16.49
CA ARG A 1185 24.54 26.24 -16.47
C ARG A 1185 25.57 26.79 -15.46
N GLN A 1186 26.26 25.87 -14.78
CA GLN A 1186 27.31 26.08 -13.76
C GLN A 1186 26.88 26.62 -12.38
N GLY A 1187 25.61 26.45 -11.98
CA GLY A 1187 25.15 26.65 -10.59
C GLY A 1187 25.05 28.11 -10.13
N ASN A 1188 25.86 29.00 -10.69
CA ASN A 1188 25.59 30.42 -10.75
C ASN A 1188 24.53 30.69 -11.81
N MET A 1189 23.53 31.47 -11.43
CA MET A 1189 22.58 32.03 -12.35
C MET A 1189 23.34 32.97 -13.31
N LEU A 1190 23.46 32.60 -14.59
CA LEU A 1190 24.25 33.30 -15.62
C LEU A 1190 23.86 34.78 -15.79
N ILE A 1191 22.69 35.14 -15.27
CA ILE A 1191 22.08 36.45 -15.23
C ILE A 1191 22.93 37.51 -14.48
N PHE A 1192 23.72 37.14 -13.46
CA PHE A 1192 24.44 38.12 -12.61
C PHE A 1192 25.98 38.05 -12.60
N THR A 1193 26.60 37.22 -13.45
CA THR A 1193 28.05 37.30 -13.70
C THR A 1193 28.40 38.54 -14.56
N PRO A 1194 29.65 39.05 -14.53
CA PRO A 1194 30.02 40.29 -15.21
C PRO A 1194 29.85 40.18 -16.73
N TRP A 1195 28.97 41.02 -17.27
CA TRP A 1195 28.49 41.00 -18.67
C TRP A 1195 29.56 41.26 -19.77
N ASN A 1196 30.85 41.35 -19.44
CA ASN A 1196 31.91 41.79 -20.36
C ASN A 1196 32.39 40.76 -21.40
N ARG A 1197 31.63 39.69 -21.68
CA ARG A 1197 32.04 38.63 -22.63
C ARG A 1197 31.02 38.17 -23.68
N TYR A 1198 29.78 38.69 -23.68
CA TYR A 1198 28.79 38.33 -24.70
C TYR A 1198 28.37 39.55 -25.53
N LYS A 1199 28.66 39.51 -26.83
CA LYS A 1199 28.14 40.49 -27.79
C LYS A 1199 26.63 40.30 -27.97
N PRO A 1200 25.82 41.37 -28.02
CA PRO A 1200 24.41 41.25 -28.36
C PRO A 1200 24.23 40.90 -29.85
N TYR A 1201 23.08 40.29 -30.17
CA TYR A 1201 22.66 39.82 -31.50
C TYR A 1201 23.39 38.61 -32.10
N GLN A 1202 22.87 37.41 -31.82
CA GLN A 1202 22.68 36.37 -32.84
C GLN A 1202 21.55 35.41 -32.42
N LYS A 1203 20.63 35.10 -33.34
CA LYS A 1203 19.58 34.09 -33.15
C LYS A 1203 20.23 32.71 -33.02
N LEU A 1204 20.16 32.08 -31.85
CA LEU A 1204 20.50 30.67 -31.70
C LEU A 1204 19.37 29.80 -32.25
N SER A 1205 19.55 29.34 -33.49
CA SER A 1205 18.67 28.38 -34.16
C SER A 1205 18.84 26.97 -33.57
N LEU A 1206 17.74 26.37 -33.10
CA LEU A 1206 17.68 24.96 -32.71
C LEU A 1206 17.67 24.07 -33.96
N THR A 1207 18.85 23.71 -34.50
CA THR A 1207 18.94 22.82 -35.67
C THR A 1207 20.02 21.72 -35.62
N HIS A 1208 20.89 21.67 -34.61
CA HIS A 1208 21.96 20.65 -34.52
C HIS A 1208 22.02 19.99 -33.12
N ALA A 1209 21.23 18.95 -32.92
CA ALA A 1209 21.43 17.89 -31.91
C ALA A 1209 20.46 16.71 -32.14
N VAL A 1210 20.48 16.12 -33.34
CA VAL A 1210 20.02 14.74 -33.56
C VAL A 1210 21.18 14.01 -34.22
N ASN A 1211 21.94 13.29 -33.38
CA ASN A 1211 22.87 12.19 -33.65
C ASN A 1211 23.39 11.70 -32.30
#